data_AF-V5I571-F1
#
_entry.id   AF-V5I571-F1
#
_cell.length_a   1.000
_cell.length_b   1.000
_cell.length_c   1.000
_cell.angle_alpha   90.00
_cell.angle_beta   90.00
_cell.angle_gamma   90.00
#
_symmetry.space_group_name_H-M   'P 1'
#
loop_
_entity.id
_entity.type
_entity.pdbx_description
1 polymer ?
#
loop_
_entity_poly.entity_id
_entity_poly.type
_entity_poly.pdbx_seq_one_letter_code
_entity_poly.pdbx_strand_id
1 'polypeptide(L)'
;MGSGGESRGAFCRGAPSVAERAAAFEQHLRRVQTQSQSQTDGESRGGSQLHTRKEGVHRASGPGAFGSSPDGVERETKAVPVTTHTTQATAATPDTRSVPTAVVATTVPTGPGDCIPTRATSISRSLERWNTIFERKIPKPFPPPVYSGESRSHSGVPAGSARVSSTSNAQAATPFEGAVLSKEDIFSQKKGQQSRPPQSTPQSTSVRAGNEPSTSKRPSDQATGRSRRTKSSRAMAQNGDDAGSVAMPRLEDLLRHPEDLDKIPALKAEYSRKKAAVDSQLREGLSNQLETVQRSISLLTEGQRHVSKTRDELQGIDKLCAESQTSVDDFSQIDKLARVQRNFEATLMMKKGLENFGADLAEVEELLKEDDDDLEDQPNLLKAHMQISKLRDFRDEAMDQIRRAGDSSSEATLMDYFQGLDSVIDWFDDHLGTACMNLIPLVQSDNRSMVVRLAVVVMNEEKNDEKVRALQEAQKDHKDLASRFKSMNIGPKTVRGYKEKFIQAIEFYAQNQFDSTKEDFLGEPDHLDKSFKWFFNDLFVVQQGMQSLMPKKWKIYQTYTNIYHRMMHDFLVGLIDDPELPPDNLLAIIHWTEKYYKKMSKLGWKQTDLVPNVLDNREPELIRQWRNIIIDAVNEWMDRIFSTDKKAMIERSPDALEPNAEGYFRTKTLPDMWRMLHEQIGASSASDRTDVVEGIIDAMFRVLKGHQSNWQSLIDEESGKYKAAGGDMSEGLQALQDWLIAIANDQIACIDDNDETGQIGYLTRFKRDFEPLVSPKYLASTATAELDALRDGYVDLSTHCLSQFVELMFTVDFSTVLPDFFTPKWYGEFAVKRITSTFEDYMADYSPVLHPSLTDILVEELSDELLVRYLSAIRNRGVKFRRHDPYTDKFKDDILTVFDFFQKYPDSFATIKQKWRLVDYLVRLLETDKTGVVAVYETFKTEYWDLQLSWVEAVLRSRDDFERSMLSAVKAKAAELSVERGIETLMSRVR
;
A
#
# COMPACT_ATOMS: atom_id res chain seq x y z
N MET A 1 -5.77 -52.85 -24.46
CA MET A 1 -4.51 -52.07 -24.41
C MET A 1 -4.88 -50.59 -24.35
N GLY A 2 -3.99 -49.75 -23.81
CA GLY A 2 -4.32 -48.39 -23.40
C GLY A 2 -4.56 -48.35 -21.89
N SER A 3 -3.63 -47.74 -21.16
CA SER A 3 -3.69 -47.54 -19.72
C SER A 3 -3.55 -46.05 -19.43
N GLY A 4 -4.39 -45.53 -18.55
CA GLY A 4 -4.34 -44.18 -18.00
C GLY A 4 -5.05 -44.23 -16.66
N GLY A 5 -4.34 -43.88 -15.59
CA GLY A 5 -4.88 -43.93 -14.23
C GLY A 5 -5.14 -42.52 -13.71
N GLU A 6 -6.35 -42.29 -13.20
CA GLU A 6 -6.70 -41.09 -12.45
C GLU A 6 -7.21 -41.50 -11.05
N SER A 7 -7.02 -40.61 -10.08
CA SER A 7 -7.17 -40.94 -8.66
C SER A 7 -8.61 -41.25 -8.23
N ARG A 8 -8.75 -42.17 -7.27
CA ARG A 8 -10.00 -42.36 -6.52
C ARG A 8 -10.30 -41.12 -5.66
N GLY A 9 -11.33 -40.37 -6.03
CA GLY A 9 -11.91 -39.30 -5.23
C GLY A 9 -13.41 -39.20 -5.52
N ALA A 10 -14.20 -40.05 -4.88
CA ALA A 10 -15.63 -40.25 -5.19
C ALA A 10 -16.52 -40.03 -3.96
N PHE A 11 -16.48 -38.82 -3.42
CA PHE A 11 -17.42 -38.35 -2.40
C PHE A 11 -18.72 -37.81 -3.02
N CYS A 12 -19.73 -37.74 -2.17
CA CYS A 12 -21.15 -37.47 -2.41
C CYS A 12 -21.52 -36.58 -3.62
N ARG A 13 -22.12 -37.21 -4.63
CA ARG A 13 -23.22 -36.65 -5.44
C ARG A 13 -24.35 -37.69 -5.36
N GLY A 14 -25.48 -37.29 -4.80
CA GLY A 14 -26.54 -38.21 -4.32
C GLY A 14 -27.50 -37.57 -3.31
N ALA A 15 -27.73 -36.27 -3.43
CA ALA A 15 -28.52 -35.46 -2.49
C ALA A 15 -29.27 -34.35 -3.25
N PRO A 16 -30.33 -33.73 -2.68
CA PRO A 16 -30.89 -32.50 -3.22
C PRO A 16 -29.79 -31.44 -3.37
N SER A 17 -29.93 -30.52 -4.33
CA SER A 17 -28.95 -29.45 -4.48
C SER A 17 -28.84 -28.61 -3.21
N VAL A 18 -27.69 -27.96 -3.00
CA VAL A 18 -27.41 -27.17 -1.79
C VAL A 18 -28.53 -26.15 -1.53
N ALA A 19 -28.97 -25.45 -2.57
CA ALA A 19 -30.10 -24.51 -2.51
C ALA A 19 -31.46 -25.19 -2.18
N GLU A 20 -31.70 -26.44 -2.57
CA GLU A 20 -32.91 -27.18 -2.18
C GLU A 20 -32.85 -27.63 -0.71
N ARG A 21 -31.67 -28.04 -0.21
CA ARG A 21 -31.47 -28.35 1.22
C ARG A 21 -31.58 -27.09 2.07
N ALA A 22 -30.95 -25.99 1.67
CA ALA A 22 -31.03 -24.69 2.34
C ALA A 22 -32.47 -24.13 2.32
N ALA A 23 -33.20 -24.23 1.19
CA ALA A 23 -34.60 -23.78 1.12
C ALA A 23 -35.57 -24.68 1.91
N ALA A 24 -35.33 -26.00 1.97
CA ALA A 24 -36.07 -26.90 2.86
C ALA A 24 -35.76 -26.59 4.33
N PHE A 25 -34.50 -26.28 4.66
CA PHE A 25 -34.08 -25.88 5.99
C PHE A 25 -34.64 -24.50 6.40
N GLU A 26 -34.74 -23.53 5.50
CA GLU A 26 -35.47 -22.27 5.75
C GLU A 26 -36.95 -22.53 6.06
N GLN A 27 -37.61 -23.40 5.29
CA GLN A 27 -39.01 -23.75 5.54
C GLN A 27 -39.18 -24.52 6.85
N HIS A 28 -38.19 -25.33 7.23
CA HIS A 28 -38.15 -26.04 8.49
C HIS A 28 -37.93 -25.10 9.68
N LEU A 29 -36.90 -24.24 9.65
CA LEU A 29 -36.66 -23.19 10.66
C LEU A 29 -37.92 -22.32 10.88
N ARG A 30 -38.52 -21.80 9.80
CA ARG A 30 -39.75 -21.01 9.88
C ARG A 30 -40.96 -21.81 10.39
N ARG A 31 -41.00 -23.13 10.17
CA ARG A 31 -42.03 -24.01 10.76
C ARG A 31 -41.81 -24.19 12.25
N VAL A 32 -40.60 -24.53 12.69
CA VAL A 32 -40.26 -24.70 14.12
C VAL A 32 -40.56 -23.41 14.89
N GLN A 33 -40.18 -22.26 14.34
CA GLN A 33 -40.50 -20.92 14.88
C GLN A 33 -42.02 -20.63 14.96
N THR A 34 -42.87 -21.22 14.10
CA THR A 34 -44.33 -21.06 14.17
C THR A 34 -45.04 -22.14 14.99
N GLN A 35 -44.37 -23.26 15.32
CA GLN A 35 -44.95 -24.32 16.14
C GLN A 35 -44.83 -24.07 17.65
N SER A 36 -43.76 -23.41 18.11
CA SER A 36 -43.60 -22.94 19.50
C SER A 36 -44.78 -22.05 19.97
N GLN A 37 -45.27 -21.18 19.09
CA GLN A 37 -46.46 -20.34 19.29
C GLN A 37 -47.71 -21.19 19.58
N SER A 38 -47.86 -22.32 18.89
CA SER A 38 -49.07 -23.16 18.98
C SER A 38 -49.21 -23.95 20.30
N GLN A 39 -48.10 -24.20 20.99
CA GLN A 39 -48.11 -24.84 22.32
C GLN A 39 -48.29 -23.81 23.44
N THR A 40 -47.69 -22.63 23.31
CA THR A 40 -47.79 -21.57 24.35
C THR A 40 -49.18 -20.95 24.43
N ASP A 41 -49.91 -20.81 23.33
CA ASP A 41 -51.33 -20.41 23.32
C ASP A 41 -52.28 -21.49 23.90
N GLY A 42 -51.80 -22.71 24.12
CA GLY A 42 -52.59 -23.86 24.58
C GLY A 42 -53.03 -23.79 26.05
N GLU A 43 -52.22 -23.24 26.95
CA GLU A 43 -52.46 -23.30 28.40
C GLU A 43 -53.29 -22.13 28.96
N SER A 44 -53.57 -21.07 28.18
CA SER A 44 -54.26 -19.86 28.66
C SER A 44 -55.70 -19.71 28.15
N ARG A 45 -56.55 -20.73 28.36
CA ARG A 45 -58.02 -20.62 28.12
C ARG A 45 -58.89 -21.07 29.30
N GLY A 46 -58.97 -20.21 30.32
CA GLY A 46 -60.00 -20.27 31.36
C GLY A 46 -60.30 -18.92 32.01
N GLY A 47 -61.47 -18.32 31.73
CA GLY A 47 -61.98 -17.17 32.50
C GLY A 47 -62.79 -16.10 31.74
N SER A 48 -64.12 -16.17 31.85
CA SER A 48 -65.09 -15.05 31.98
C SER A 48 -64.93 -13.73 31.17
N GLN A 49 -65.60 -13.69 30.01
CA GLN A 49 -66.75 -12.81 29.68
C GLN A 49 -66.97 -11.40 30.32
N LEU A 50 -67.54 -10.49 29.49
CA LEU A 50 -68.46 -9.35 29.80
C LEU A 50 -67.84 -8.03 30.37
N HIS A 51 -68.24 -6.78 29.99
CA HIS A 51 -69.18 -6.29 28.94
C HIS A 51 -69.11 -4.75 28.66
N THR A 52 -69.10 -4.31 27.38
CA THR A 52 -69.42 -2.94 26.88
C THR A 52 -68.50 -1.76 27.32
N ARG A 53 -68.56 -0.51 26.79
CA ARG A 53 -69.38 0.17 25.74
C ARG A 53 -68.65 1.42 25.19
N LYS A 54 -68.75 1.74 23.87
CA LYS A 54 -69.34 2.99 23.31
C LYS A 54 -69.13 3.18 21.81
N GLU A 55 -70.11 3.86 21.20
CA GLU A 55 -70.18 4.25 19.79
C GLU A 55 -69.54 5.63 19.52
N GLY A 56 -69.24 5.94 18.25
CA GLY A 56 -68.92 7.30 17.75
C GLY A 56 -69.87 7.70 16.61
N VAL A 57 -69.93 8.99 16.21
CA VAL A 57 -70.75 9.44 15.06
C VAL A 57 -70.37 10.85 14.52
N HIS A 58 -70.07 10.94 13.21
CA HIS A 58 -70.40 12.00 12.21
C HIS A 58 -70.08 13.52 12.42
N ARG A 59 -69.93 14.38 11.37
CA ARG A 59 -69.85 14.25 9.87
C ARG A 59 -69.54 15.60 9.17
N ALA A 60 -69.17 15.50 7.87
CA ALA A 60 -69.13 16.53 6.79
C ALA A 60 -67.75 17.19 6.54
N SER A 61 -67.43 17.76 5.36
CA SER A 61 -68.23 17.98 4.13
C SER A 61 -67.38 17.92 2.82
N GLY A 62 -67.97 18.25 1.65
CA GLY A 62 -67.33 18.43 0.33
C GLY A 62 -68.16 19.39 -0.56
N PRO A 63 -68.12 19.36 -1.92
CA PRO A 63 -67.28 18.52 -2.83
C PRO A 63 -66.77 19.18 -4.16
N GLY A 64 -65.79 18.54 -4.83
CA GLY A 64 -65.57 18.56 -6.30
C GLY A 64 -64.92 19.81 -6.98
N ALA A 65 -64.53 19.80 -8.27
CA ALA A 65 -64.20 18.70 -9.21
C ALA A 65 -63.57 19.25 -10.56
N PHE A 66 -62.62 18.52 -11.16
CA PHE A 66 -61.98 18.72 -12.52
C PHE A 66 -61.26 20.08 -12.80
N GLY A 67 -60.24 20.19 -13.67
CA GLY A 67 -59.44 19.17 -14.39
C GLY A 67 -58.40 19.73 -15.40
N SER A 68 -57.23 19.06 -15.50
CA SER A 68 -56.30 18.95 -16.66
C SER A 68 -55.78 20.15 -17.50
N SER A 69 -54.47 20.43 -17.33
CA SER A 69 -53.41 20.47 -18.39
C SER A 69 -53.21 21.69 -19.34
N PRO A 70 -51.99 21.86 -19.95
CA PRO A 70 -51.47 23.16 -20.41
C PRO A 70 -50.96 23.25 -21.87
N ASP A 71 -50.52 24.46 -22.28
CA ASP A 71 -49.41 24.83 -23.21
C ASP A 71 -49.60 26.33 -23.60
N GLY A 72 -48.65 27.17 -24.03
CA GLY A 72 -47.18 27.08 -24.22
C GLY A 72 -46.67 28.31 -25.05
N VAL A 73 -45.35 28.42 -25.31
CA VAL A 73 -44.74 29.33 -26.36
C VAL A 73 -44.76 30.85 -25.99
N GLU A 74 -43.89 31.81 -26.40
CA GLU A 74 -42.88 31.95 -27.48
C GLU A 74 -41.56 32.74 -27.12
N ARG A 75 -40.88 33.34 -28.12
CA ARG A 75 -39.43 33.57 -28.31
C ARG A 75 -38.88 35.01 -28.09
N GLU A 76 -37.66 35.07 -27.51
CA GLU A 76 -36.38 35.56 -28.13
C GLU A 76 -36.10 37.06 -28.51
N THR A 77 -34.81 37.44 -28.40
CA THR A 77 -34.04 38.54 -29.06
C THR A 77 -33.76 39.92 -28.38
N LYS A 78 -32.48 40.10 -27.98
CA LYS A 78 -31.54 41.26 -28.12
C LYS A 78 -32.00 42.73 -28.13
N ALA A 79 -31.32 43.57 -27.31
CA ALA A 79 -30.84 44.92 -27.67
C ALA A 79 -29.66 45.39 -26.78
N VAL A 80 -28.85 46.35 -27.24
CA VAL A 80 -27.75 47.05 -26.51
C VAL A 80 -27.66 48.51 -27.00
N PRO A 81 -27.34 49.50 -26.14
CA PRO A 81 -26.41 50.56 -26.54
C PRO A 81 -25.39 50.98 -25.45
N VAL A 82 -24.43 51.84 -25.82
CA VAL A 82 -23.26 52.28 -25.03
C VAL A 82 -22.94 53.77 -25.28
N THR A 83 -22.60 54.55 -24.24
CA THR A 83 -21.77 55.80 -24.26
C THR A 83 -21.52 56.24 -22.79
N THR A 84 -20.32 56.32 -22.21
CA THR A 84 -19.14 57.23 -22.37
C THR A 84 -19.33 58.69 -21.90
N HIS A 85 -18.49 59.16 -20.94
CA HIS A 85 -17.52 60.26 -21.12
C HIS A 85 -16.63 60.51 -19.87
N THR A 86 -15.58 61.34 -20.01
CA THR A 86 -14.41 61.44 -19.10
C THR A 86 -13.77 62.83 -19.15
N THR A 87 -13.40 63.44 -18.00
CA THR A 87 -12.19 64.33 -17.85
C THR A 87 -11.84 64.72 -16.39
N GLN A 88 -10.53 64.66 -16.06
CA GLN A 88 -9.63 65.67 -15.44
C GLN A 88 -10.12 66.70 -14.37
N ALA A 89 -9.31 67.23 -13.44
CA ALA A 89 -7.96 66.93 -12.89
C ALA A 89 -7.59 67.92 -11.74
N THR A 90 -6.32 67.94 -11.31
CA THR A 90 -5.62 68.89 -10.38
C THR A 90 -5.62 68.57 -8.87
N ALA A 91 -4.67 69.16 -8.13
CA ALA A 91 -4.21 68.70 -6.81
C ALA A 91 -3.61 69.82 -5.93
N ALA A 92 -3.60 69.64 -4.61
CA ALA A 92 -2.68 70.30 -3.66
C ALA A 92 -2.64 69.59 -2.28
N THR A 93 -1.48 69.67 -1.62
CA THR A 93 -1.19 69.32 -0.20
C THR A 93 -0.82 70.61 0.58
N PRO A 94 -0.46 70.59 1.88
CA PRO A 94 -0.80 69.71 3.03
C PRO A 94 -1.37 70.53 4.22
N ASP A 95 -1.53 69.96 5.44
CA ASP A 95 -0.71 70.31 6.63
C ASP A 95 -0.97 69.40 7.88
N THR A 96 -0.22 69.64 8.95
CA THR A 96 -0.17 68.97 10.27
C THR A 96 -1.33 69.38 11.22
N ARG A 97 -1.58 68.85 12.46
CA ARG A 97 -0.65 68.54 13.57
C ARG A 97 -1.35 67.94 14.83
N SER A 98 -0.55 67.40 15.75
CA SER A 98 -0.73 67.30 17.24
C SER A 98 -1.71 66.29 17.90
N VAL A 99 -1.28 65.84 19.10
CA VAL A 99 -1.90 64.90 20.05
C VAL A 99 -2.41 65.67 21.30
N PRO A 100 -3.25 65.07 22.17
CA PRO A 100 -3.02 65.22 23.62
C PRO A 100 -3.15 63.92 24.45
N THR A 101 -2.63 63.93 25.69
CA THR A 101 -2.36 62.74 26.53
C THR A 101 -2.95 62.83 27.96
N ALA A 102 -3.49 61.71 28.49
CA ALA A 102 -3.66 61.36 29.92
C ALA A 102 -3.86 59.82 30.07
N VAL A 103 -3.47 59.02 31.08
CA VAL A 103 -2.83 59.14 32.44
C VAL A 103 -3.79 58.92 33.64
N VAL A 104 -3.28 58.29 34.73
CA VAL A 104 -3.87 57.92 36.06
C VAL A 104 -4.60 56.53 36.12
N ALA A 105 -4.43 55.63 37.12
CA ALA A 105 -3.30 55.31 38.04
C ALA A 105 -3.49 53.97 38.83
N THR A 106 -2.41 53.17 38.92
CA THR A 106 -1.80 52.51 40.13
C THR A 106 -2.62 51.72 41.19
N THR A 107 -2.22 50.46 41.47
CA THR A 107 -1.82 49.93 42.83
C THR A 107 -1.24 48.49 42.79
N VAL A 108 -0.50 48.07 43.84
CA VAL A 108 0.35 46.83 43.90
C VAL A 108 0.44 46.27 45.34
N PRO A 109 0.58 44.94 45.53
CA PRO A 109 1.54 44.34 46.50
C PRO A 109 2.28 43.08 45.93
N THR A 110 3.61 42.97 45.80
CA THR A 110 4.77 42.95 46.74
C THR A 110 5.16 41.59 47.39
N GLY A 111 5.96 40.77 46.66
CA GLY A 111 7.06 39.87 47.14
C GLY A 111 6.82 38.77 48.20
N PRO A 112 7.84 37.97 48.60
CA PRO A 112 9.19 37.72 48.02
C PRO A 112 9.26 36.38 47.22
N GLY A 113 10.37 35.89 46.67
CA GLY A 113 11.73 36.44 46.49
C GLY A 113 12.85 35.42 46.77
N ASP A 114 13.40 34.77 45.74
CA ASP A 114 14.67 33.98 45.73
C ASP A 114 15.21 33.87 44.28
N CYS A 115 16.50 33.56 44.07
CA CYS A 115 17.21 33.90 42.81
C CYS A 115 18.18 32.84 42.22
N ILE A 116 18.47 32.96 40.91
CA ILE A 116 19.61 32.36 40.12
C ILE A 116 19.48 30.85 39.77
N PRO A 117 19.94 30.32 38.60
CA PRO A 117 20.58 30.95 37.42
C PRO A 117 19.85 30.75 36.07
N THR A 118 20.22 31.55 35.06
CA THR A 118 19.83 31.41 33.64
C THR A 118 20.61 30.29 32.93
N ARG A 119 19.97 29.54 32.03
CA ARG A 119 20.51 28.31 31.40
C ARG A 119 21.33 28.57 30.11
N ALA A 120 22.46 29.27 30.22
CA ALA A 120 23.35 29.58 29.09
C ALA A 120 24.29 28.42 28.67
N THR A 121 23.76 27.19 28.54
CA THR A 121 24.58 25.94 28.38
C THR A 121 24.03 24.93 27.37
N SER A 122 23.09 25.32 26.50
CA SER A 122 22.57 24.47 25.42
C SER A 122 23.35 24.58 24.11
N ILE A 123 23.84 25.78 23.74
CA ILE A 123 24.42 26.06 22.42
C ILE A 123 25.80 25.41 22.22
N SER A 124 26.66 25.46 23.24
CA SER A 124 28.04 24.92 23.17
C SER A 124 28.12 23.40 22.97
N ARG A 125 27.07 22.64 23.31
CA ARG A 125 27.01 21.19 23.07
C ARG A 125 26.83 20.79 21.61
N SER A 126 26.35 21.70 20.77
CA SER A 126 26.15 21.43 19.33
C SER A 126 27.46 21.41 18.55
N LEU A 127 28.46 22.19 19.00
CA LEU A 127 29.78 22.29 18.37
C LEU A 127 30.68 21.07 18.67
N GLU A 128 30.66 20.54 19.89
CA GLU A 128 31.45 19.35 20.26
C GLU A 128 31.07 18.08 19.47
N ARG A 129 29.84 18.02 18.93
CA ARG A 129 29.31 16.88 18.17
C ARG A 129 29.98 16.66 16.80
N TRP A 130 30.66 17.66 16.24
CA TRP A 130 31.27 17.57 14.91
C TRP A 130 32.52 16.66 14.82
N ASN A 131 33.15 16.32 15.95
CA ASN A 131 34.43 15.57 15.98
C ASN A 131 34.38 14.18 16.65
N THR A 132 33.22 13.70 17.09
CA THR A 132 33.11 12.52 17.98
C THR A 132 32.15 11.42 17.51
N ILE A 133 32.04 11.19 16.20
CA ILE A 133 31.31 10.04 15.63
C ILE A 133 32.29 9.04 14.99
N PHE A 134 33.14 8.44 15.84
CA PHE A 134 33.87 7.21 15.55
C PHE A 134 33.86 6.34 16.82
N GLU A 135 33.69 5.02 16.64
CA GLU A 135 33.64 3.95 17.67
C GLU A 135 32.38 3.82 18.59
N ARG A 136 31.50 2.88 18.18
CA ARG A 136 30.99 1.71 18.97
C ARG A 136 29.65 1.73 19.77
N LYS A 137 28.78 0.80 19.32
CA LYS A 137 28.07 -0.29 20.05
C LYS A 137 26.75 -0.01 20.81
N ILE A 138 25.65 -0.33 20.12
CA ILE A 138 24.63 -1.38 20.45
C ILE A 138 24.44 -1.75 21.94
N PRO A 139 23.27 -1.43 22.54
CA PRO A 139 22.62 -2.21 23.60
C PRO A 139 21.65 -3.28 23.03
N LYS A 140 21.13 -4.18 23.88
CA LYS A 140 20.20 -5.26 23.51
C LYS A 140 18.72 -4.92 23.84
N PRO A 141 17.74 -5.54 23.16
CA PRO A 141 16.31 -5.37 23.49
C PRO A 141 15.93 -6.00 24.85
N PHE A 142 14.85 -5.48 25.43
CA PHE A 142 14.15 -6.04 26.61
C PHE A 142 12.91 -6.86 26.19
N PRO A 143 12.35 -7.71 27.07
CA PRO A 143 11.36 -8.74 26.69
C PRO A 143 9.91 -8.23 26.66
N PRO A 144 8.98 -9.00 26.03
CA PRO A 144 7.55 -8.68 25.99
C PRO A 144 6.86 -8.70 27.38
N PRO A 145 5.70 -8.03 27.53
CA PRO A 145 5.02 -7.86 28.81
C PRO A 145 4.37 -9.14 29.33
N VAL A 146 4.34 -9.28 30.66
CA VAL A 146 3.67 -10.38 31.38
C VAL A 146 2.27 -9.95 31.79
N TYR A 147 1.25 -10.71 31.40
CA TYR A 147 -0.11 -10.54 31.91
C TYR A 147 -0.21 -10.97 33.39
N SER A 148 -0.70 -10.08 34.24
CA SER A 148 -0.89 -10.32 35.67
C SER A 148 -2.31 -10.82 35.97
N GLY A 149 -2.45 -12.12 36.25
CA GLY A 149 -3.67 -12.70 36.83
C GLY A 149 -3.46 -13.10 38.29
N GLU A 150 -4.14 -12.45 39.23
CA GLU A 150 -4.14 -12.89 40.64
C GLU A 150 -5.14 -14.03 40.86
N SER A 151 -4.70 -15.10 41.53
CA SER A 151 -5.59 -16.04 42.24
C SER A 151 -4.84 -16.74 43.36
N ARG A 152 -5.53 -16.97 44.49
CA ARG A 152 -4.93 -17.48 45.73
C ARG A 152 -5.13 -19.00 45.86
N SER A 153 -4.11 -19.71 46.34
CA SER A 153 -4.05 -20.27 47.72
C SER A 153 -3.21 -21.56 47.84
N HIS A 154 -2.70 -21.82 49.07
CA HIS A 154 -2.29 -23.10 49.69
C HIS A 154 -1.70 -24.26 48.84
N SER A 155 -0.65 -25.00 49.24
CA SER A 155 0.20 -25.01 50.46
C SER A 155 1.39 -25.99 50.23
N GLY A 156 2.31 -26.17 51.21
CA GLY A 156 3.19 -27.36 51.25
C GLY A 156 4.70 -27.11 51.14
N VAL A 157 5.38 -27.23 52.29
CA VAL A 157 6.85 -27.25 52.55
C VAL A 157 7.09 -28.57 53.34
N PRO A 158 8.27 -29.27 53.40
CA PRO A 158 9.68 -28.84 53.15
C PRO A 158 10.66 -29.80 52.41
N ALA A 159 11.83 -29.23 52.03
CA ALA A 159 13.24 -29.69 52.18
C ALA A 159 13.77 -31.09 51.77
N GLY A 160 15.09 -31.13 51.44
CA GLY A 160 15.89 -32.35 51.22
C GLY A 160 16.96 -32.20 50.13
N SER A 161 17.93 -31.28 50.19
CA SER A 161 19.12 -31.24 51.09
C SER A 161 20.30 -32.13 50.65
N ALA A 162 21.52 -31.64 50.92
CA ALA A 162 22.84 -32.32 50.81
C ALA A 162 23.49 -32.47 49.41
N ARG A 163 24.82 -32.33 49.22
CA ARG A 163 25.91 -31.81 50.09
C ARG A 163 27.23 -31.58 49.31
N VAL A 164 28.06 -30.60 49.72
CA VAL A 164 29.53 -30.64 50.04
C VAL A 164 30.49 -31.37 49.04
N SER A 165 31.67 -30.86 48.61
CA SER A 165 32.63 -29.90 49.21
C SER A 165 33.58 -29.23 48.18
N SER A 166 34.11 -28.05 48.57
CA SER A 166 35.52 -27.58 48.57
C SER A 166 36.64 -28.57 48.12
N THR A 167 37.81 -28.20 47.55
CA THR A 167 38.61 -26.94 47.44
C THR A 167 39.77 -27.15 46.41
N SER A 168 40.73 -26.27 46.06
CA SER A 168 41.16 -24.89 46.41
C SER A 168 42.13 -24.30 45.34
N ASN A 169 42.45 -22.99 45.48
CA ASN A 169 43.73 -22.30 45.16
C ASN A 169 44.29 -22.11 43.71
N ALA A 170 44.58 -20.82 43.45
CA ALA A 170 45.83 -20.25 42.91
C ALA A 170 46.22 -20.28 41.40
N GLN A 171 46.07 -19.10 40.77
CA GLN A 171 47.08 -18.30 40.03
C GLN A 171 47.86 -18.82 38.79
N ALA A 172 47.95 -17.91 37.79
CA ALA A 172 49.07 -17.63 36.88
C ALA A 172 49.39 -18.50 35.62
N ALA A 173 48.80 -18.09 34.49
CA ALA A 173 49.45 -17.70 33.21
C ALA A 173 50.58 -18.54 32.52
N THR A 174 50.21 -19.17 31.37
CA THR A 174 50.97 -19.23 30.06
C THR A 174 52.36 -19.93 30.00
N PRO A 175 53.03 -20.16 28.83
CA PRO A 175 52.64 -20.14 27.39
C PRO A 175 53.05 -21.41 26.55
N PHE A 176 52.77 -21.38 25.24
CA PHE A 176 53.50 -21.96 24.06
C PHE A 176 54.23 -23.33 24.04
N GLU A 177 53.80 -24.23 23.12
CA GLU A 177 54.54 -25.01 22.07
C GLU A 177 53.58 -26.08 21.45
N GLY A 178 53.76 -26.71 20.27
CA GLY A 178 54.69 -26.49 19.15
C GLY A 178 54.58 -27.55 18.02
N ALA A 179 54.19 -27.14 16.80
CA ALA A 179 54.34 -27.79 15.47
C ALA A 179 53.79 -29.23 15.14
N VAL A 180 53.29 -29.43 13.89
CA VAL A 180 53.84 -30.37 12.84
C VAL A 180 52.85 -30.66 11.66
N LEU A 181 53.25 -30.22 10.45
CA LEU A 181 53.02 -30.74 9.06
C LEU A 181 51.63 -31.10 8.42
N SER A 182 51.46 -30.57 7.18
CA SER A 182 50.79 -31.15 5.99
C SER A 182 49.24 -31.21 5.93
N LYS A 183 48.55 -31.07 4.77
CA LYS A 183 48.95 -30.90 3.34
C LYS A 183 47.77 -30.34 2.48
N GLU A 184 48.08 -29.90 1.23
CA GLU A 184 47.14 -29.75 0.07
C GLU A 184 46.02 -28.66 0.15
N ASP A 185 45.65 -27.90 -0.91
CA ASP A 185 46.13 -27.78 -2.31
C ASP A 185 45.73 -26.41 -2.98
N ILE A 186 46.00 -26.23 -4.29
CA ILE A 186 45.50 -25.22 -5.28
C ILE A 186 46.41 -23.99 -5.63
N PHE A 187 46.38 -23.63 -6.92
CA PHE A 187 47.21 -22.68 -7.70
C PHE A 187 47.08 -21.17 -7.30
N SER A 188 48.05 -20.24 -7.48
CA SER A 188 49.10 -19.96 -8.51
C SER A 188 48.62 -19.20 -9.77
N GLN A 189 49.35 -18.27 -10.44
CA GLN A 189 50.64 -17.53 -10.25
C GLN A 189 50.71 -16.42 -11.37
N LYS A 190 51.54 -15.34 -11.45
CA LYS A 190 52.61 -14.68 -10.64
C LYS A 190 52.86 -13.23 -11.18
N LYS A 191 53.80 -12.46 -10.58
CA LYS A 191 54.55 -11.33 -11.22
C LYS A 191 56.00 -11.77 -11.56
N GLY A 192 56.72 -11.02 -12.41
CA GLY A 192 58.15 -11.23 -12.71
C GLY A 192 58.84 -10.03 -13.41
N GLN A 193 60.18 -9.93 -13.34
CA GLN A 193 60.96 -8.75 -13.78
C GLN A 193 62.28 -9.09 -14.51
N GLN A 194 62.75 -8.14 -15.32
CA GLN A 194 64.16 -7.78 -15.62
C GLN A 194 65.14 -8.74 -16.35
N SER A 195 65.63 -8.26 -17.51
CA SER A 195 67.07 -7.93 -17.82
C SER A 195 67.88 -8.67 -18.92
N ARG A 196 68.59 -7.84 -19.72
CA ARG A 196 69.89 -8.01 -20.42
C ARG A 196 69.98 -8.72 -21.82
N PRO A 197 71.07 -8.46 -22.60
CA PRO A 197 71.13 -8.50 -24.10
C PRO A 197 72.11 -9.62 -24.62
N PRO A 198 72.68 -9.68 -25.86
CA PRO A 198 72.72 -8.69 -26.98
C PRO A 198 72.66 -9.16 -28.47
N GLN A 199 72.60 -8.15 -29.36
CA GLN A 199 73.17 -8.03 -30.72
C GLN A 199 73.14 -9.22 -31.72
N SER A 200 72.46 -9.03 -32.87
CA SER A 200 73.11 -9.07 -34.20
C SER A 200 72.17 -8.66 -35.37
N THR A 201 72.77 -8.09 -36.40
CA THR A 201 72.25 -7.88 -37.79
C THR A 201 73.07 -8.80 -38.74
N PRO A 202 72.76 -8.99 -40.06
CA PRO A 202 71.79 -8.31 -40.95
C PRO A 202 71.00 -9.28 -41.91
N GLN A 203 70.46 -8.74 -43.02
CA GLN A 203 70.09 -9.40 -44.31
C GLN A 203 68.90 -10.40 -44.30
N SER A 204 67.73 -10.13 -44.92
CA SER A 204 67.35 -9.90 -46.36
C SER A 204 67.20 -11.20 -47.18
N THR A 205 65.98 -11.65 -47.52
CA THR A 205 65.27 -11.49 -48.83
C THR A 205 64.04 -12.44 -48.84
N SER A 206 62.97 -12.36 -49.66
CA SER A 206 62.40 -11.34 -50.59
C SER A 206 60.95 -11.78 -51.01
N VAL A 207 60.28 -10.97 -51.86
CA VAL A 207 59.11 -11.27 -52.76
C VAL A 207 57.66 -11.02 -52.27
N ARG A 208 56.94 -10.19 -53.08
CA ARG A 208 55.47 -9.91 -53.17
C ARG A 208 54.77 -9.35 -51.91
N ALA A 209 54.37 -8.07 -51.79
CA ALA A 209 54.01 -6.93 -52.70
C ALA A 209 52.52 -6.79 -53.07
N GLY A 210 52.00 -5.55 -53.04
CA GLY A 210 50.57 -5.18 -53.10
C GLY A 210 50.12 -4.39 -51.85
N ASN A 211 50.71 -3.25 -51.46
CA ASN A 211 50.66 -1.90 -52.08
C ASN A 211 49.24 -1.28 -52.13
N GLU A 212 49.02 0.00 -51.77
CA GLU A 212 49.81 0.95 -50.94
C GLU A 212 48.98 2.23 -50.66
N PRO A 213 49.23 2.96 -49.55
CA PRO A 213 48.64 4.28 -49.32
C PRO A 213 49.61 5.46 -49.55
N SER A 214 49.06 6.65 -49.80
CA SER A 214 49.60 8.00 -49.48
C SER A 214 50.99 8.44 -49.99
N THR A 215 51.06 9.59 -50.68
CA THR A 215 52.33 10.23 -51.10
C THR A 215 52.47 11.70 -50.68
N SER A 216 53.69 12.06 -50.29
CA SER A 216 54.35 13.39 -50.47
C SER A 216 53.90 14.66 -49.70
N LYS A 217 54.75 15.05 -48.72
CA LYS A 217 55.38 16.38 -48.48
C LYS A 217 54.56 17.71 -48.55
N ARG A 218 54.46 18.37 -47.38
CA ARG A 218 54.83 19.78 -46.99
C ARG A 218 55.19 20.84 -48.08
N PRO A 219 55.10 22.18 -47.80
CA PRO A 219 54.67 22.89 -46.55
C PRO A 219 53.75 24.14 -46.80
N SER A 220 53.71 25.08 -45.82
CA SER A 220 53.09 26.43 -45.78
C SER A 220 51.58 26.50 -45.46
N ASP A 221 51.03 27.52 -44.78
CA ASP A 221 51.51 28.38 -43.67
C ASP A 221 50.30 29.20 -43.13
N GLN A 222 50.20 29.47 -41.82
CA GLN A 222 49.41 30.57 -41.20
C GLN A 222 47.86 30.65 -41.46
N ALA A 223 47.01 31.30 -40.64
CA ALA A 223 47.09 31.71 -39.23
C ALA A 223 45.69 32.00 -38.64
N THR A 224 45.62 32.15 -37.31
CA THR A 224 44.65 32.96 -36.52
C THR A 224 43.13 32.79 -36.70
N GLY A 225 42.50 32.25 -35.65
CA GLY A 225 41.72 33.08 -34.72
C GLY A 225 40.33 33.57 -35.14
N ARG A 226 39.27 32.92 -34.64
CA ARG A 226 37.88 33.38 -34.76
C ARG A 226 37.39 34.00 -33.44
N SER A 227 37.13 35.30 -33.43
CA SER A 227 36.59 36.01 -32.26
C SER A 227 35.11 35.67 -31.99
N ARG A 228 34.67 35.92 -30.76
CA ARG A 228 33.29 35.68 -30.28
C ARG A 228 32.28 36.49 -31.11
N ARG A 229 31.22 35.83 -31.60
CA ARG A 229 30.04 36.50 -32.17
C ARG A 229 28.98 36.63 -31.07
N THR A 230 28.41 37.83 -30.90
CA THR A 230 27.37 38.11 -29.92
C THR A 230 26.10 37.31 -30.21
N LYS A 231 25.64 36.51 -29.24
CA LYS A 231 24.35 35.82 -29.31
C LYS A 231 23.23 36.70 -28.74
N SER A 232 22.82 37.70 -29.52
CA SER A 232 21.40 38.08 -29.49
C SER A 232 20.61 37.07 -30.32
N SER A 233 19.27 37.07 -30.19
CA SER A 233 18.33 36.25 -30.96
C SER A 233 18.65 34.73 -31.03
N ARG A 234 18.29 33.98 -29.99
CA ARG A 234 17.77 32.61 -30.15
C ARG A 234 16.38 32.51 -29.51
N ALA A 235 15.44 33.23 -30.10
CA ALA A 235 14.02 33.22 -29.75
C ALA A 235 13.19 33.19 -31.05
N MET A 236 13.20 32.04 -31.71
CA MET A 236 12.29 31.62 -32.79
C MET A 236 12.58 30.14 -33.11
N ALA A 237 11.60 29.45 -33.72
CA ALA A 237 11.71 28.08 -34.22
C ALA A 237 12.02 26.99 -33.16
N GLN A 238 11.23 26.92 -32.10
CA GLN A 238 10.82 25.60 -31.55
C GLN A 238 9.42 25.61 -30.89
N ASN A 239 8.49 26.39 -31.43
CA ASN A 239 7.06 26.16 -31.20
C ASN A 239 6.64 24.90 -31.95
N GLY A 240 6.35 23.83 -31.22
CA GLY A 240 5.61 22.67 -31.71
C GLY A 240 4.11 22.95 -31.73
N ASP A 241 3.68 23.98 -32.45
CA ASP A 241 2.25 24.28 -32.64
C ASP A 241 1.67 23.28 -33.65
N ASP A 242 1.35 22.07 -33.18
CA ASP A 242 0.61 21.04 -33.93
C ASP A 242 -0.90 21.39 -34.01
N ALA A 243 -1.16 22.65 -34.36
CA ALA A 243 -2.43 23.36 -34.24
C ALA A 243 -2.73 24.11 -35.55
N GLY A 244 -2.63 23.38 -36.66
CA GLY A 244 -2.81 23.90 -38.02
C GLY A 244 -3.07 22.83 -39.08
N SER A 245 -2.74 21.57 -38.77
CA SER A 245 -3.27 20.41 -39.49
C SER A 245 -4.77 20.30 -39.24
N VAL A 246 -5.57 20.99 -40.05
CA VAL A 246 -7.00 20.67 -40.19
C VAL A 246 -7.05 19.28 -40.80
N ALA A 247 -7.20 18.26 -39.94
CA ALA A 247 -7.31 16.86 -40.33
C ALA A 247 -8.49 16.72 -41.30
N MET A 248 -8.20 16.72 -42.60
CA MET A 248 -9.24 16.65 -43.62
C MET A 248 -9.89 15.27 -43.52
N PRO A 249 -11.21 15.17 -43.32
CA PRO A 249 -11.91 13.89 -43.43
C PRO A 249 -11.56 13.29 -44.78
N ARG A 250 -11.16 12.01 -44.79
CA ARG A 250 -10.82 11.36 -46.05
C ARG A 250 -12.04 11.34 -46.96
N LEU A 251 -11.83 11.48 -48.26
CA LEU A 251 -12.95 11.60 -49.21
C LEU A 251 -13.87 10.37 -49.20
N GLU A 252 -13.33 9.21 -48.79
CA GLU A 252 -14.04 7.93 -48.56
C GLU A 252 -15.04 7.95 -47.39
N ASP A 253 -14.93 8.89 -46.45
CA ASP A 253 -15.88 9.08 -45.35
C ASP A 253 -17.00 10.07 -45.68
N LEU A 254 -16.77 10.97 -46.65
CA LEU A 254 -17.64 12.11 -46.96
C LEU A 254 -18.52 11.89 -48.21
N LEU A 255 -18.24 10.85 -49.00
CA LEU A 255 -18.94 10.50 -50.25
C LEU A 255 -19.31 9.01 -50.27
N ARG A 256 -20.15 8.56 -49.32
CA ARG A 256 -20.51 7.14 -49.18
C ARG A 256 -21.79 6.74 -49.92
N HIS A 257 -22.66 7.69 -50.23
CA HIS A 257 -23.90 7.47 -50.97
C HIS A 257 -23.92 8.29 -52.27
N PRO A 258 -24.61 7.84 -53.33
CA PRO A 258 -24.64 8.56 -54.61
C PRO A 258 -25.26 9.96 -54.50
N GLU A 259 -26.12 10.19 -53.52
CA GLU A 259 -26.72 11.50 -53.20
C GLU A 259 -25.72 12.49 -52.57
N ASP A 260 -24.57 12.02 -52.07
CA ASP A 260 -23.50 12.91 -51.59
C ASP A 260 -22.76 13.63 -52.73
N LEU A 261 -22.90 13.17 -53.98
CA LEU A 261 -22.26 13.79 -55.15
C LEU A 261 -22.74 15.24 -55.37
N ASP A 262 -23.98 15.57 -55.02
CA ASP A 262 -24.53 16.94 -55.10
C ASP A 262 -23.87 17.91 -54.11
N LYS A 263 -23.12 17.40 -53.12
CA LYS A 263 -22.34 18.21 -52.17
C LYS A 263 -20.97 18.62 -52.74
N ILE A 264 -20.50 17.97 -53.80
CA ILE A 264 -19.19 18.23 -54.43
C ILE A 264 -19.01 19.69 -54.88
N PRO A 265 -19.99 20.39 -55.50
CA PRO A 265 -19.83 21.79 -55.87
C PRO A 265 -19.60 22.71 -54.67
N ALA A 266 -20.30 22.47 -53.56
CA ALA A 266 -20.15 23.22 -52.32
C ALA A 266 -18.79 22.95 -51.67
N LEU A 267 -18.40 21.69 -51.53
CA LEU A 267 -17.09 21.28 -51.02
C LEU A 267 -15.95 21.83 -51.89
N LYS A 268 -16.09 21.82 -53.21
CA LYS A 268 -15.11 22.39 -54.15
C LYS A 268 -14.98 23.91 -53.98
N ALA A 269 -16.10 24.62 -53.75
CA ALA A 269 -16.06 26.05 -53.44
C ALA A 269 -15.38 26.32 -52.08
N GLU A 270 -15.68 25.52 -51.06
CA GLU A 270 -15.07 25.63 -49.74
C GLU A 270 -13.56 25.34 -49.77
N TYR A 271 -13.13 24.25 -50.41
CA TYR A 271 -11.72 23.92 -50.59
C TYR A 271 -11.00 24.94 -51.48
N SER A 272 -11.65 25.52 -52.50
CA SER A 272 -11.07 26.62 -53.27
C SER A 272 -10.91 27.89 -52.42
N ARG A 273 -11.79 28.14 -51.46
CA ARG A 273 -11.72 29.28 -50.52
C ARG A 273 -10.64 29.06 -49.46
N LYS A 274 -10.56 27.86 -48.89
CA LYS A 274 -9.48 27.42 -47.99
C LYS A 274 -8.12 27.50 -48.68
N LYS A 275 -8.02 27.00 -49.93
CA LYS A 275 -6.80 27.14 -50.75
C LYS A 275 -6.46 28.61 -50.99
N ALA A 276 -7.40 29.46 -51.38
CA ALA A 276 -7.12 30.88 -51.61
C ALA A 276 -6.62 31.59 -50.34
N ALA A 277 -7.13 31.23 -49.16
CA ALA A 277 -6.63 31.74 -47.87
C ALA A 277 -5.19 31.25 -47.59
N VAL A 278 -4.91 29.95 -47.77
CA VAL A 278 -3.58 29.35 -47.59
C VAL A 278 -2.57 29.90 -48.60
N ASP A 279 -2.94 30.05 -49.88
CA ASP A 279 -2.11 30.68 -50.92
C ASP A 279 -1.82 32.16 -50.58
N SER A 280 -2.75 32.87 -49.94
CA SER A 280 -2.53 34.24 -49.45
C SER A 280 -1.56 34.26 -48.27
N GLN A 281 -1.76 33.41 -47.26
CA GLN A 281 -0.86 33.28 -46.10
C GLN A 281 0.55 32.83 -46.52
N LEU A 282 0.67 31.94 -47.51
CA LEU A 282 1.94 31.52 -48.08
C LEU A 282 2.64 32.67 -48.82
N ARG A 283 1.91 33.50 -49.58
CA ARG A 283 2.49 34.69 -50.24
C ARG A 283 2.96 35.73 -49.22
N GLU A 284 2.16 35.99 -48.19
CA GLU A 284 2.50 36.92 -47.11
C GLU A 284 3.70 36.40 -46.31
N GLY A 285 3.70 35.13 -45.90
CA GLY A 285 4.82 34.49 -45.22
C GLY A 285 6.10 34.45 -46.06
N LEU A 286 5.99 34.13 -47.36
CA LEU A 286 7.13 34.17 -48.29
C LEU A 286 7.65 35.59 -48.47
N SER A 287 6.78 36.59 -48.60
CA SER A 287 7.15 38.00 -48.69
C SER A 287 7.87 38.46 -47.42
N ASN A 288 7.34 38.14 -46.25
CA ASN A 288 7.92 38.48 -44.96
C ASN A 288 9.28 37.78 -44.74
N GLN A 289 9.44 36.52 -45.17
CA GLN A 289 10.74 35.84 -45.14
C GLN A 289 11.72 36.43 -46.15
N LEU A 290 11.30 36.74 -47.38
CA LEU A 290 12.16 37.33 -48.40
C LEU A 290 12.63 38.73 -48.00
N GLU A 291 11.73 39.55 -47.44
CA GLU A 291 12.10 40.86 -46.89
C GLU A 291 13.03 40.70 -45.68
N THR A 292 12.79 39.74 -44.79
CA THR A 292 13.69 39.43 -43.66
C THR A 292 15.07 38.99 -44.13
N VAL A 293 15.16 38.16 -45.18
CA VAL A 293 16.41 37.76 -45.82
C VAL A 293 17.09 38.96 -46.48
N GLN A 294 16.35 39.82 -47.17
CA GLN A 294 16.88 41.04 -47.79
C GLN A 294 17.45 42.00 -46.74
N ARG A 295 16.71 42.29 -45.66
CA ARG A 295 17.20 43.08 -44.52
C ARG A 295 18.43 42.42 -43.88
N SER A 296 18.44 41.09 -43.74
CA SER A 296 19.57 40.34 -43.17
C SER A 296 20.82 40.40 -44.05
N ILE A 297 20.66 40.36 -45.38
CA ILE A 297 21.75 40.55 -46.34
C ILE A 297 22.28 41.98 -46.26
N SER A 298 21.41 43.00 -46.27
CA SER A 298 21.84 44.41 -46.11
C SER A 298 22.59 44.63 -44.79
N LEU A 299 22.10 44.07 -43.67
CA LEU A 299 22.79 44.14 -42.37
C LEU A 299 24.10 43.35 -42.36
N LEU A 300 24.20 42.24 -43.09
CA LEU A 300 25.44 41.48 -43.23
C LEU A 300 26.48 42.22 -44.09
N THR A 301 26.06 42.85 -45.20
CA THR A 301 26.92 43.65 -46.07
C THR A 301 27.41 44.91 -45.37
N GLU A 302 26.53 45.66 -44.68
CA GLU A 302 26.95 46.84 -43.93
C GLU A 302 27.77 46.44 -42.69
N GLY A 303 27.45 45.32 -42.04
CA GLY A 303 28.28 44.73 -40.97
C GLY A 303 29.67 44.32 -41.46
N GLN A 304 29.79 43.72 -42.65
CA GLN A 304 31.06 43.42 -43.29
C GLN A 304 31.84 44.70 -43.63
N ARG A 305 31.16 45.71 -44.18
CA ARG A 305 31.74 47.02 -44.49
C ARG A 305 32.25 47.72 -43.24
N HIS A 306 31.50 47.68 -42.13
CA HIS A 306 31.96 48.18 -40.84
C HIS A 306 33.17 47.41 -40.32
N VAL A 307 33.17 46.07 -40.37
CA VAL A 307 34.33 45.26 -39.95
C VAL A 307 35.57 45.53 -40.81
N SER A 308 35.42 45.69 -42.13
CA SER A 308 36.51 46.12 -43.01
C SER A 308 36.99 47.53 -42.65
N LYS A 309 36.09 48.51 -42.50
CA LYS A 309 36.45 49.89 -42.13
C LYS A 309 37.17 49.93 -40.78
N THR A 310 36.69 49.22 -39.77
CA THR A 310 37.34 49.14 -38.44
C THR A 310 38.66 48.38 -38.49
N ARG A 311 38.81 47.35 -39.34
CA ARG A 311 40.12 46.71 -39.60
C ARG A 311 41.09 47.72 -40.23
N ASP A 312 40.64 48.48 -41.22
CA ASP A 312 41.47 49.41 -41.97
C ASP A 312 41.83 50.65 -41.12
N GLU A 313 40.93 51.08 -40.24
CA GLU A 313 41.18 52.07 -39.18
C GLU A 313 42.14 51.54 -38.12
N LEU A 314 41.99 50.30 -37.65
CA LEU A 314 42.93 49.67 -36.70
C LEU A 314 44.32 49.46 -37.33
N GLN A 315 44.39 49.10 -38.61
CA GLN A 315 45.66 49.02 -39.34
C GLN A 315 46.26 50.41 -39.58
N GLY A 316 45.44 51.43 -39.78
CA GLY A 316 45.86 52.83 -39.79
C GLY A 316 46.41 53.28 -38.44
N ILE A 317 45.75 52.92 -37.33
CA ILE A 317 46.22 53.20 -35.95
C ILE A 317 47.51 52.45 -35.66
N ASP A 318 47.62 51.17 -35.98
CA ASP A 318 48.83 50.35 -35.78
C ASP A 318 50.01 50.90 -36.59
N LYS A 319 49.77 51.29 -37.85
CA LYS A 319 50.75 51.97 -38.70
C LYS A 319 51.17 53.33 -38.14
N LEU A 320 50.23 54.16 -37.68
CA LEU A 320 50.53 55.45 -37.03
C LEU A 320 51.23 55.27 -35.67
N CYS A 321 50.98 54.17 -34.96
CA CYS A 321 51.71 53.80 -33.75
C CYS A 321 53.14 53.38 -34.07
N ALA A 322 53.37 52.57 -35.11
CA ALA A 322 54.71 52.19 -35.55
C ALA A 322 55.49 53.41 -36.11
N GLU A 323 54.82 54.28 -36.87
CA GLU A 323 55.39 55.53 -37.39
C GLU A 323 55.72 56.49 -36.24
N SER A 324 54.87 56.62 -35.21
CA SER A 324 55.18 57.48 -34.04
C SER A 324 56.26 56.91 -33.11
N GLN A 325 56.35 55.57 -32.97
CA GLN A 325 57.49 54.90 -32.33
C GLN A 325 58.82 55.13 -33.06
N THR A 326 58.76 55.46 -34.35
CA THR A 326 59.94 55.74 -35.20
C THR A 326 60.22 57.24 -35.33
N SER A 327 59.23 58.12 -35.08
CA SER A 327 59.37 59.58 -35.18
C SER A 327 59.71 60.28 -33.85
N VAL A 328 59.62 59.57 -32.73
CA VAL A 328 59.98 60.10 -31.40
C VAL A 328 61.28 59.42 -30.96
N ASP A 329 62.39 60.15 -31.08
CA ASP A 329 63.67 59.73 -30.52
C ASP A 329 63.51 59.38 -29.03
N ASP A 330 64.16 58.28 -28.62
CA ASP A 330 64.09 57.72 -27.27
C ASP A 330 62.69 57.32 -26.74
N PHE A 331 61.67 57.14 -27.59
CA PHE A 331 60.39 56.54 -27.18
C PHE A 331 60.57 55.19 -26.45
N SER A 332 61.56 54.39 -26.86
CA SER A 332 61.88 53.12 -26.17
C SER A 332 62.47 53.30 -24.77
N GLN A 333 63.03 54.47 -24.44
CA GLN A 333 63.43 54.83 -23.08
C GLN A 333 62.23 55.33 -22.28
N ILE A 334 61.32 56.09 -22.90
CA ILE A 334 60.09 56.59 -22.28
C ILE A 334 59.14 55.45 -21.91
N ASP A 335 58.95 54.44 -22.77
CA ASP A 335 58.16 53.25 -22.42
C ASP A 335 58.81 52.43 -21.29
N LYS A 336 60.14 52.29 -21.29
CA LYS A 336 60.87 51.67 -20.16
C LYS A 336 60.65 52.47 -18.86
N LEU A 337 60.75 53.80 -18.92
CA LEU A 337 60.50 54.67 -17.77
C LEU A 337 59.07 54.57 -17.26
N ALA A 338 58.07 54.56 -18.16
CA ALA A 338 56.66 54.40 -17.79
C ALA A 338 56.33 53.01 -17.23
N ARG A 339 57.04 51.96 -17.67
CA ARG A 339 56.97 50.61 -17.06
C ARG A 339 57.64 50.59 -15.69
N VAL A 340 58.82 51.17 -15.55
CA VAL A 340 59.53 51.29 -14.27
C VAL A 340 58.69 52.08 -13.27
N GLN A 341 58.06 53.19 -13.68
CA GLN A 341 57.17 53.98 -12.83
C GLN A 341 55.95 53.17 -12.38
N ARG A 342 55.24 52.49 -13.29
CA ARG A 342 54.09 51.63 -12.91
C ARG A 342 54.50 50.47 -12.00
N ASN A 343 55.64 49.84 -12.27
CA ASN A 343 56.17 48.76 -11.43
C ASN A 343 56.54 49.30 -10.04
N PHE A 344 57.21 50.45 -9.96
CA PHE A 344 57.57 51.09 -8.69
C PHE A 344 56.34 51.53 -7.90
N GLU A 345 55.32 52.08 -8.56
CA GLU A 345 54.03 52.41 -7.95
C GLU A 345 53.31 51.16 -7.42
N ALA A 346 53.29 50.06 -8.19
CA ALA A 346 52.74 48.78 -7.74
C ALA A 346 53.51 48.19 -6.56
N THR A 347 54.85 48.23 -6.56
CA THR A 347 55.70 47.81 -5.44
C THR A 347 55.49 48.70 -4.21
N LEU A 348 55.29 50.01 -4.39
CA LEU A 348 55.02 50.95 -3.31
C LEU A 348 53.64 50.72 -2.68
N MET A 349 52.62 50.41 -3.50
CA MET A 349 51.31 49.99 -3.03
C MET A 349 51.37 48.65 -2.29
N MET A 350 52.08 47.65 -2.83
CA MET A 350 52.29 46.35 -2.17
C MET A 350 52.99 46.51 -0.82
N LYS A 351 54.05 47.33 -0.76
CA LYS A 351 54.76 47.65 0.49
C LYS A 351 53.82 48.29 1.52
N LYS A 352 53.05 49.31 1.12
CA LYS A 352 52.07 49.95 2.01
C LYS A 352 51.00 48.98 2.50
N GLY A 353 50.53 48.08 1.64
CA GLY A 353 49.61 47.01 2.03
C GLY A 353 50.21 46.12 3.11
N LEU A 354 51.46 45.67 2.96
CA LEU A 354 52.17 44.88 3.98
C LEU A 354 52.47 45.66 5.27
N GLU A 355 52.75 46.97 5.19
CA GLU A 355 52.97 47.80 6.38
C GLU A 355 51.68 48.09 7.15
N ASN A 356 50.54 48.20 6.46
CA ASN A 356 49.23 48.46 7.06
C ASN A 356 48.49 47.19 7.50
N PHE A 357 48.77 46.02 6.90
CA PHE A 357 47.95 44.80 7.02
C PHE A 357 47.60 44.42 8.46
N GLY A 358 48.57 44.47 9.39
CA GLY A 358 48.33 44.16 10.80
C GLY A 358 47.45 45.18 11.55
N ALA A 359 47.42 46.44 11.11
CA ALA A 359 46.53 47.46 11.65
C ALA A 359 45.11 47.34 11.06
N ASP A 360 45.02 47.13 9.74
CA ASP A 360 43.75 46.87 9.04
C ASP A 360 43.08 45.57 9.55
N LEU A 361 43.86 44.56 9.95
CA LEU A 361 43.36 43.33 10.57
C LEU A 361 42.81 43.57 11.99
N ALA A 362 43.55 44.30 12.82
CA ALA A 362 43.11 44.65 14.18
C ALA A 362 41.85 45.54 14.20
N GLU A 363 41.65 46.38 13.16
CA GLU A 363 40.39 47.12 12.99
C GLU A 363 39.20 46.16 12.75
N VAL A 364 39.39 45.09 11.98
CA VAL A 364 38.35 44.06 11.79
C VAL A 364 38.10 43.27 13.07
N GLU A 365 39.15 42.87 13.79
CA GLU A 365 39.00 42.12 15.05
C GLU A 365 38.16 42.88 16.08
N GLU A 366 38.35 44.19 16.23
CA GLU A 366 37.52 44.99 17.15
C GLU A 366 36.08 45.16 16.63
N LEU A 367 35.88 45.30 15.32
CA LEU A 367 34.53 45.39 14.71
C LEU A 367 33.73 44.08 14.82
N LEU A 368 34.39 42.92 14.73
CA LEU A 368 33.76 41.61 15.00
C LEU A 368 33.44 41.44 16.48
N LYS A 369 34.30 41.97 17.37
CA LYS A 369 34.07 41.96 18.82
C LYS A 369 32.91 42.86 19.26
N GLU A 370 32.72 44.00 18.59
CA GLU A 370 31.51 44.84 18.75
C GLU A 370 30.23 44.12 18.30
N ASP A 371 30.31 43.26 17.26
CA ASP A 371 29.17 42.46 16.77
C ASP A 371 28.94 41.16 17.58
N ASP A 372 29.88 40.74 18.44
CA ASP A 372 29.70 39.66 19.43
C ASP A 372 28.85 40.10 20.64
N ASP A 373 28.93 41.38 21.03
CA ASP A 373 28.11 41.95 22.12
C ASP A 373 26.61 42.08 21.72
N ASP A 374 26.30 42.19 20.42
CA ASP A 374 24.93 42.15 19.87
C ASP A 374 24.83 41.26 18.61
N LEU A 375 24.77 39.96 18.86
CA LEU A 375 24.55 38.90 17.87
C LEU A 375 23.17 38.93 17.18
N GLU A 376 22.22 39.79 17.59
CA GLU A 376 20.89 39.90 16.96
C GLU A 376 20.81 41.05 15.94
N ASP A 377 21.48 42.19 16.15
CA ASP A 377 21.59 43.23 15.11
C ASP A 377 22.85 43.08 14.24
N GLN A 378 24.04 42.86 14.82
CA GLN A 378 25.33 42.86 14.10
C GLN A 378 25.50 44.09 13.17
N PRO A 379 25.58 45.32 13.74
CA PRO A 379 25.64 46.55 12.96
C PRO A 379 26.90 46.71 12.10
N ASN A 380 28.02 46.08 12.45
CA ASN A 380 29.30 46.24 11.75
C ASN A 380 29.54 45.24 10.61
N LEU A 381 28.78 44.14 10.53
CA LEU A 381 28.94 43.02 9.59
C LEU A 381 29.28 43.43 8.15
N LEU A 382 28.63 44.47 7.61
CA LEU A 382 28.88 44.96 6.25
C LEU A 382 30.22 45.72 6.10
N LYS A 383 30.68 46.41 7.16
CA LYS A 383 32.01 47.04 7.23
C LYS A 383 33.09 45.95 7.29
N ALA A 384 32.93 45.01 8.23
CA ALA A 384 33.80 43.86 8.39
C ALA A 384 33.92 43.07 7.08
N HIS A 385 32.79 42.75 6.41
CA HIS A 385 32.79 42.11 5.09
C HIS A 385 33.61 42.87 4.04
N MET A 386 33.49 44.21 4.01
CA MET A 386 34.26 45.05 3.09
C MET A 386 35.76 45.09 3.42
N GLN A 387 36.16 45.12 4.70
CA GLN A 387 37.56 45.09 5.11
C GLN A 387 38.19 43.72 4.89
N ILE A 388 37.55 42.64 5.38
CA ILE A 388 37.94 41.24 5.13
C ILE A 388 38.07 40.98 3.63
N SER A 389 37.15 41.48 2.80
CA SER A 389 37.24 41.31 1.34
C SER A 389 38.47 42.00 0.73
N LYS A 390 38.85 43.20 1.20
CA LYS A 390 40.09 43.87 0.76
C LYS A 390 41.33 43.08 1.20
N LEU A 391 41.37 42.60 2.44
CA LEU A 391 42.49 41.84 2.99
C LEU A 391 42.67 40.50 2.25
N ARG A 392 41.57 39.79 1.96
CA ARG A 392 41.56 38.59 1.09
C ARG A 392 42.04 38.89 -0.32
N ASP A 393 41.54 39.95 -0.96
CA ASP A 393 41.94 40.32 -2.32
C ASP A 393 43.42 40.76 -2.39
N PHE A 394 43.94 41.40 -1.34
CA PHE A 394 45.34 41.76 -1.19
C PHE A 394 46.24 40.53 -1.02
N ARG A 395 45.86 39.59 -0.14
CA ARG A 395 46.51 38.27 0.02
C ARG A 395 46.56 37.52 -1.31
N ASP A 396 45.42 37.39 -1.99
CA ASP A 396 45.31 36.69 -3.28
C ASP A 396 46.09 37.42 -4.42
N GLU A 397 46.34 38.73 -4.30
CA GLU A 397 47.27 39.46 -5.18
C GLU A 397 48.74 39.14 -4.87
N ALA A 398 49.16 39.27 -3.61
CA ALA A 398 50.54 39.01 -3.19
C ALA A 398 50.99 37.56 -3.50
N MET A 399 50.13 36.58 -3.21
CA MET A 399 50.42 35.16 -3.46
C MET A 399 50.54 34.84 -4.96
N ASP A 400 49.72 35.44 -5.82
CA ASP A 400 49.83 35.28 -7.28
C ASP A 400 51.08 35.98 -7.84
N GLN A 401 51.47 37.13 -7.30
CA GLN A 401 52.73 37.79 -7.70
C GLN A 401 53.96 36.91 -7.41
N ILE A 402 54.03 36.27 -6.24
CA ILE A 402 55.16 35.39 -5.89
C ILE A 402 55.12 34.06 -6.65
N ARG A 403 53.94 33.46 -6.84
CA ARG A 403 53.78 32.26 -7.69
C ARG A 403 54.18 32.49 -9.15
N ARG A 404 54.11 33.75 -9.63
CA ARG A 404 54.64 34.16 -10.94
C ARG A 404 56.16 34.40 -10.94
N ALA A 405 56.75 34.77 -9.81
CA ALA A 405 58.20 34.96 -9.65
C ALA A 405 58.93 33.60 -9.51
N GLY A 406 58.34 32.66 -8.76
CA GLY A 406 58.89 31.32 -8.51
C GLY A 406 59.63 31.16 -7.17
N ASP A 407 59.66 32.21 -6.33
CA ASP A 407 60.39 32.25 -5.06
C ASP A 407 59.66 31.52 -3.92
N SER A 408 59.70 30.19 -3.98
CA SER A 408 59.07 29.25 -3.02
C SER A 408 59.34 29.56 -1.54
N SER A 409 60.54 30.04 -1.19
CA SER A 409 60.86 30.44 0.19
C SER A 409 60.08 31.66 0.67
N SER A 410 59.82 32.63 -0.21
CA SER A 410 59.07 33.84 0.10
C SER A 410 57.56 33.62 0.07
N GLU A 411 57.09 32.60 -0.65
CA GLU A 411 55.70 32.15 -0.57
C GLU A 411 55.36 31.65 0.84
N ALA A 412 56.25 30.83 1.45
CA ALA A 412 56.06 30.33 2.81
C ALA A 412 55.97 31.47 3.85
N THR A 413 56.94 32.40 3.85
CA THR A 413 56.95 33.53 4.80
C THR A 413 55.71 34.42 4.71
N LEU A 414 55.07 34.51 3.53
CA LEU A 414 53.81 35.24 3.37
C LEU A 414 52.57 34.41 3.73
N MET A 415 52.59 33.08 3.61
CA MET A 415 51.57 32.24 4.25
C MET A 415 51.60 32.43 5.76
N ASP A 416 52.78 32.38 6.39
CA ASP A 416 52.96 32.60 7.84
C ASP A 416 52.46 34.00 8.25
N TYR A 417 52.78 35.04 7.48
CA TYR A 417 52.34 36.41 7.75
C TYR A 417 50.82 36.61 7.59
N PHE A 418 50.20 35.93 6.63
CA PHE A 418 48.75 36.03 6.39
C PHE A 418 47.91 35.09 7.26
N GLN A 419 48.51 34.18 8.04
CA GLN A 419 47.80 33.16 8.83
C GLN A 419 46.73 33.76 9.78
N GLY A 420 47.00 34.92 10.40
CA GLY A 420 46.04 35.58 11.31
C GLY A 420 44.75 36.03 10.63
N LEU A 421 44.77 36.26 9.32
CA LEU A 421 43.55 36.58 8.57
C LEU A 421 42.61 35.37 8.49
N ASP A 422 43.13 34.15 8.39
CA ASP A 422 42.28 32.97 8.24
C ASP A 422 41.46 32.69 9.52
N SER A 423 41.99 32.99 10.71
CA SER A 423 41.20 32.97 11.97
C SER A 423 40.11 34.05 12.04
N VAL A 424 40.37 35.25 11.50
CA VAL A 424 39.37 36.34 11.42
C VAL A 424 38.32 36.05 10.34
N ILE A 425 38.68 35.27 9.33
CA ILE A 425 37.77 34.72 8.33
C ILE A 425 36.80 33.71 8.96
N ASP A 426 37.31 32.79 9.77
CA ASP A 426 36.46 31.77 10.40
C ASP A 426 35.48 32.39 11.40
N TRP A 427 35.90 33.37 12.22
CA TRP A 427 35.02 34.13 13.14
C TRP A 427 33.88 34.86 12.40
N PHE A 428 34.18 35.54 11.29
CA PHE A 428 33.16 36.17 10.44
C PHE A 428 32.22 35.14 9.78
N ASP A 429 32.74 33.97 9.40
CA ASP A 429 31.92 32.88 8.84
C ASP A 429 31.00 32.24 9.90
N ASP A 430 31.40 32.20 11.18
CA ASP A 430 30.56 31.79 12.31
C ASP A 430 29.43 32.80 12.61
N HIS A 431 29.72 34.11 12.56
CA HIS A 431 28.68 35.15 12.60
C HIS A 431 27.67 34.97 11.46
N LEU A 432 28.17 34.80 10.23
CA LEU A 432 27.34 34.62 9.05
C LEU A 432 26.50 33.33 9.13
N GLY A 433 27.09 32.24 9.65
CA GLY A 433 26.41 30.97 9.89
C GLY A 433 25.29 31.09 10.93
N THR A 434 25.56 31.74 12.05
CA THR A 434 24.58 32.02 13.12
C THR A 434 23.42 32.85 12.58
N ALA A 435 23.70 33.90 11.82
CA ALA A 435 22.69 34.72 11.16
C ALA A 435 21.84 33.93 10.14
N CYS A 436 22.45 32.99 9.41
CA CYS A 436 21.71 32.10 8.49
C CYS A 436 20.78 31.13 9.23
N MET A 437 21.22 30.55 10.35
CA MET A 437 20.37 29.66 11.18
C MET A 437 19.19 30.41 11.80
N ASN A 438 19.39 31.67 12.22
CA ASN A 438 18.37 32.49 12.87
C ASN A 438 17.49 33.31 11.90
N LEU A 439 17.57 33.06 10.58
CA LEU A 439 16.84 33.81 9.54
C LEU A 439 15.31 33.89 9.77
N ILE A 440 14.69 32.80 10.24
CA ILE A 440 13.24 32.76 10.45
C ILE A 440 12.85 33.53 11.73
N PRO A 441 13.46 33.29 12.91
CA PRO A 441 13.30 34.15 14.09
C PRO A 441 13.55 35.65 13.81
N LEU A 442 14.60 36.01 13.08
CA LEU A 442 14.92 37.42 12.77
C LEU A 442 13.82 38.12 11.94
N VAL A 443 13.15 37.40 11.04
CA VAL A 443 11.98 37.92 10.31
C VAL A 443 10.73 37.98 11.21
N GLN A 444 10.55 37.04 12.14
CA GLN A 444 9.44 37.06 13.10
C GLN A 444 9.56 38.20 14.13
N SER A 445 10.77 38.52 14.58
CA SER A 445 11.10 39.66 15.47
C SER A 445 11.17 41.01 14.73
N ASP A 446 10.83 41.05 13.45
CA ASP A 446 10.86 42.22 12.55
C ASP A 446 12.24 42.90 12.38
N ASN A 447 13.37 42.24 12.67
CA ASN A 447 14.72 42.75 12.38
C ASN A 447 15.05 42.63 10.88
N ARG A 448 14.37 43.46 10.08
CA ARG A 448 14.59 43.57 8.63
C ARG A 448 15.99 44.07 8.28
N SER A 449 16.59 44.88 9.14
CA SER A 449 17.94 45.44 8.97
C SER A 449 18.99 44.34 8.84
N MET A 450 18.98 43.36 9.76
CA MET A 450 19.97 42.28 9.75
C MET A 450 19.78 41.33 8.55
N VAL A 451 18.54 40.95 8.26
CA VAL A 451 18.21 40.11 7.08
C VAL A 451 18.67 40.78 5.77
N VAL A 452 18.56 42.11 5.66
CA VAL A 452 19.06 42.86 4.50
C VAL A 452 20.59 42.96 4.49
N ARG A 453 21.27 43.17 5.64
CA ARG A 453 22.75 43.14 5.73
C ARG A 453 23.29 41.79 5.22
N LEU A 454 22.75 40.68 5.74
CA LEU A 454 23.09 39.31 5.34
C LEU A 454 22.86 39.07 3.83
N ALA A 455 21.68 39.46 3.31
CA ALA A 455 21.35 39.29 1.89
C ALA A 455 22.27 40.13 0.97
N VAL A 456 22.70 41.32 1.41
CA VAL A 456 23.65 42.16 0.67
C VAL A 456 25.05 41.54 0.64
N VAL A 457 25.53 40.99 1.75
CA VAL A 457 26.83 40.27 1.82
C VAL A 457 26.83 39.08 0.83
N VAL A 458 25.85 38.18 0.94
CA VAL A 458 25.76 36.98 0.09
C VAL A 458 25.54 37.34 -1.39
N MET A 459 24.80 38.41 -1.70
CA MET A 459 24.66 38.92 -3.08
C MET A 459 25.95 39.52 -3.63
N ASN A 460 26.72 40.24 -2.81
CA ASN A 460 28.00 40.80 -3.23
C ASN A 460 29.00 39.68 -3.54
N GLU A 461 29.02 38.62 -2.73
CA GLU A 461 29.87 37.46 -2.96
C GLU A 461 29.42 36.59 -4.14
N GLU A 462 28.11 36.34 -4.35
CA GLU A 462 27.65 35.70 -5.59
C GLU A 462 28.15 36.47 -6.82
N LYS A 463 28.05 37.80 -6.77
CA LYS A 463 28.51 38.69 -7.85
C LYS A 463 30.04 38.72 -8.01
N ASN A 464 30.80 38.41 -6.96
CA ASN A 464 32.25 38.25 -7.05
C ASN A 464 32.60 36.89 -7.66
N ASP A 465 32.07 35.80 -7.12
CA ASP A 465 32.25 34.44 -7.61
C ASP A 465 31.84 34.29 -9.09
N GLU A 466 30.76 34.97 -9.52
CA GLU A 466 30.32 35.01 -10.92
C GLU A 466 31.37 35.69 -11.84
N LYS A 467 32.09 36.73 -11.37
CA LYS A 467 33.24 37.31 -12.10
C LYS A 467 34.43 36.35 -12.13
N VAL A 468 34.79 35.76 -10.98
CA VAL A 468 35.96 34.88 -10.86
C VAL A 468 35.80 33.68 -11.79
N ARG A 469 34.63 33.03 -11.76
CA ARG A 469 34.30 31.90 -12.63
C ARG A 469 34.37 32.28 -14.11
N ALA A 470 33.82 33.44 -14.50
CA ALA A 470 33.88 33.93 -15.88
C ALA A 470 35.30 34.30 -16.35
N LEU A 471 36.16 34.80 -15.45
CA LEU A 471 37.58 35.06 -15.74
C LEU A 471 38.37 33.75 -15.91
N GLN A 472 38.16 32.76 -15.03
CA GLN A 472 38.79 31.44 -15.13
C GLN A 472 38.37 30.70 -16.42
N GLU A 473 37.09 30.76 -16.79
CA GLU A 473 36.58 30.20 -18.05
C GLU A 473 37.20 30.90 -19.27
N ALA A 474 37.25 32.24 -19.28
CA ALA A 474 37.89 32.99 -20.36
C ALA A 474 39.41 32.72 -20.49
N GLN A 475 40.12 32.50 -19.38
CA GLN A 475 41.52 32.09 -19.38
C GLN A 475 41.72 30.67 -19.93
N LYS A 476 40.79 29.75 -19.64
CA LYS A 476 40.79 28.36 -20.11
C LYS A 476 40.59 28.28 -21.63
N ASP A 477 39.58 28.98 -22.15
CA ASP A 477 39.22 28.98 -23.57
C ASP A 477 40.20 29.76 -24.46
N HIS A 478 40.76 30.86 -23.94
CA HIS A 478 41.53 31.82 -24.74
C HIS A 478 42.84 32.26 -24.05
N LYS A 479 43.69 31.30 -23.65
CA LYS A 479 45.03 31.53 -23.07
C LYS A 479 45.83 32.66 -23.74
N ASP A 480 45.82 32.72 -25.07
CA ASP A 480 46.60 33.68 -25.85
C ASP A 480 46.01 35.11 -25.78
N LEU A 481 44.67 35.24 -25.72
CA LEU A 481 43.99 36.52 -25.51
C LEU A 481 44.11 36.99 -24.06
N ALA A 482 43.98 36.06 -23.10
CA ALA A 482 44.16 36.32 -21.68
C ALA A 482 45.56 36.89 -21.36
N SER A 483 46.58 36.56 -22.17
CA SER A 483 47.91 37.15 -22.05
C SER A 483 47.93 38.69 -22.19
N ARG A 484 46.98 39.26 -22.95
CA ARG A 484 46.93 40.69 -23.28
C ARG A 484 46.08 41.52 -22.31
N PHE A 485 45.20 40.88 -21.53
CA PHE A 485 44.39 41.54 -20.49
C PHE A 485 45.05 41.58 -19.10
N LYS A 486 46.27 41.03 -18.95
CA LYS A 486 47.00 40.88 -17.68
C LYS A 486 47.21 42.18 -16.88
N SER A 487 47.16 43.35 -17.51
CA SER A 487 47.39 44.65 -16.87
C SER A 487 46.15 45.29 -16.20
N MET A 488 44.98 44.65 -16.27
CA MET A 488 43.71 45.18 -15.74
C MET A 488 43.13 44.31 -14.60
N ASN A 489 43.97 43.47 -13.97
CA ASN A 489 43.51 42.29 -13.23
C ASN A 489 43.59 42.42 -11.69
N ILE A 490 43.16 43.56 -11.14
CA ILE A 490 42.96 43.74 -9.69
C ILE A 490 41.55 43.28 -9.34
N GLY A 491 41.44 42.23 -8.52
CA GLY A 491 40.17 41.66 -8.06
C GLY A 491 40.31 40.22 -7.57
N PRO A 492 39.25 39.63 -6.98
CA PRO A 492 39.27 38.29 -6.40
C PRO A 492 39.64 37.22 -7.43
N LYS A 493 40.34 36.18 -6.97
CA LYS A 493 40.87 35.09 -7.82
C LYS A 493 40.41 33.70 -7.39
N THR A 494 40.01 33.58 -6.13
CA THR A 494 39.38 32.40 -5.52
C THR A 494 37.85 32.53 -5.55
N VAL A 495 37.15 31.40 -5.63
CA VAL A 495 35.69 31.32 -5.49
C VAL A 495 35.39 31.02 -4.02
N ARG A 496 34.52 31.82 -3.39
CA ARG A 496 34.28 31.81 -1.93
C ARG A 496 33.07 30.96 -1.52
N GLY A 497 32.07 30.81 -2.39
CA GLY A 497 30.99 29.82 -2.23
C GLY A 497 29.91 30.17 -1.20
N TYR A 498 29.85 31.41 -0.70
CA TYR A 498 28.92 31.82 0.36
C TYR A 498 27.43 31.54 0.06
N LYS A 499 27.03 31.61 -1.22
CA LYS A 499 25.66 31.27 -1.63
C LYS A 499 25.34 29.78 -1.49
N GLU A 500 26.35 28.92 -1.62
CA GLU A 500 26.22 27.47 -1.44
C GLU A 500 26.19 27.14 0.06
N LYS A 501 27.05 27.77 0.88
CA LYS A 501 26.97 27.73 2.36
C LYS A 501 25.60 28.20 2.89
N PHE A 502 25.06 29.29 2.35
CA PHE A 502 23.75 29.84 2.72
C PHE A 502 22.60 28.85 2.46
N ILE A 503 22.62 28.15 1.32
CA ILE A 503 21.62 27.11 1.02
C ILE A 503 21.76 25.92 1.97
N GLN A 504 22.99 25.49 2.26
CA GLN A 504 23.26 24.41 3.23
C GLN A 504 22.80 24.77 4.64
N ALA A 505 22.96 26.03 5.09
CA ALA A 505 22.47 26.47 6.39
C ALA A 505 20.93 26.37 6.51
N ILE A 506 20.19 26.63 5.43
CA ILE A 506 18.73 26.43 5.38
C ILE A 506 18.37 24.95 5.46
N GLU A 507 19.15 24.08 4.79
CA GLU A 507 18.99 22.62 4.86
C GLU A 507 19.28 22.11 6.29
N PHE A 508 20.36 22.54 6.94
CA PHE A 508 20.68 22.17 8.32
C PHE A 508 19.66 22.69 9.35
N TYR A 509 19.13 23.92 9.19
CA TYR A 509 18.06 24.42 10.05
C TYR A 509 16.83 23.51 9.98
N ALA A 510 16.38 23.19 8.76
CA ALA A 510 15.24 22.32 8.55
C ALA A 510 15.49 20.90 9.08
N GLN A 511 16.70 20.34 8.90
CA GLN A 511 17.04 19.00 9.37
C GLN A 511 16.86 18.85 10.88
N ASN A 512 17.35 19.81 11.67
CA ASN A 512 17.17 19.79 13.13
C ASN A 512 15.69 19.80 13.56
N GLN A 513 14.83 20.50 12.81
CA GLN A 513 13.38 20.51 13.06
C GLN A 513 12.71 19.20 12.62
N PHE A 514 13.12 18.60 11.50
CA PHE A 514 12.68 17.27 11.07
C PHE A 514 13.09 16.18 12.05
N ASP A 515 14.33 16.20 12.56
CA ASP A 515 14.82 15.21 13.53
C ASP A 515 14.03 15.27 14.85
N SER A 516 13.78 16.48 15.38
CA SER A 516 12.89 16.66 16.54
C SER A 516 11.46 16.18 16.25
N THR A 517 10.95 16.45 15.04
CA THR A 517 9.62 16.00 14.61
C THR A 517 9.55 14.47 14.47
N LYS A 518 10.67 13.79 14.18
CA LYS A 518 10.74 12.32 14.12
C LYS A 518 10.55 11.70 15.50
N GLU A 519 11.23 12.24 16.52
CA GLU A 519 11.10 11.76 17.90
C GLU A 519 9.65 11.94 18.41
N ASP A 520 9.03 13.11 18.14
CA ASP A 520 7.62 13.35 18.48
C ASP A 520 6.64 12.40 17.76
N PHE A 521 6.82 12.16 16.45
CA PHE A 521 5.93 11.31 15.65
C PHE A 521 6.01 9.82 16.01
N LEU A 522 7.19 9.33 16.40
CA LEU A 522 7.35 7.95 16.89
C LEU A 522 6.71 7.75 18.27
N GLY A 523 6.44 8.83 19.02
CA GLY A 523 5.67 8.80 20.27
C GLY A 523 4.16 8.94 20.09
N GLU A 524 3.70 9.89 19.26
CA GLU A 524 2.28 10.19 19.05
C GLU A 524 1.91 10.27 17.54
N PRO A 525 1.57 9.15 16.88
CA PRO A 525 1.37 9.10 15.42
C PRO A 525 0.25 10.02 14.92
N ASP A 526 -0.88 10.05 15.63
CA ASP A 526 -2.04 10.92 15.34
C ASP A 526 -1.70 12.42 15.31
N HIS A 527 -0.59 12.82 15.92
CA HIS A 527 -0.22 14.21 16.10
C HIS A 527 0.71 14.75 15.00
N LEU A 528 1.01 13.99 13.95
CA LEU A 528 1.76 14.43 12.76
C LEU A 528 1.24 15.76 12.15
N ASP A 529 -0.08 15.99 12.21
CA ASP A 529 -0.73 17.24 11.81
C ASP A 529 -0.38 18.46 12.69
N LYS A 530 -0.05 18.21 13.96
CA LYS A 530 0.34 19.20 14.97
C LYS A 530 1.84 19.43 14.95
N SER A 531 2.66 18.37 14.87
CA SER A 531 4.12 18.47 14.88
C SER A 531 4.63 19.27 13.68
N PHE A 532 4.13 18.99 12.47
CA PHE A 532 4.46 19.77 11.27
C PHE A 532 3.83 21.18 11.17
N LYS A 533 3.38 21.79 12.26
CA LYS A 533 2.93 23.20 12.24
C LYS A 533 4.05 24.18 11.91
N TRP A 534 5.28 23.94 12.39
CA TRP A 534 6.43 24.81 12.12
C TRP A 534 6.68 24.96 10.61
N PHE A 535 6.68 23.84 9.88
CA PHE A 535 6.92 23.77 8.43
C PHE A 535 6.05 24.75 7.62
N PHE A 536 4.74 24.81 7.91
CA PHE A 536 3.83 25.71 7.19
C PHE A 536 3.92 27.17 7.68
N ASN A 537 4.24 27.39 8.96
CA ASN A 537 4.48 28.72 9.50
C ASN A 537 5.74 29.35 8.89
N ASP A 538 6.82 28.59 8.76
CA ASP A 538 8.09 29.05 8.20
C ASP A 538 7.94 29.43 6.73
N LEU A 539 7.28 28.59 5.92
CA LEU A 539 6.96 28.91 4.54
C LEU A 539 6.07 30.17 4.41
N PHE A 540 5.14 30.40 5.35
CA PHE A 540 4.33 31.62 5.40
C PHE A 540 5.16 32.87 5.78
N VAL A 541 6.10 32.75 6.74
CA VAL A 541 7.04 33.83 7.12
C VAL A 541 7.96 34.19 5.95
N VAL A 542 8.46 33.20 5.20
CA VAL A 542 9.26 33.42 3.98
C VAL A 542 8.41 34.08 2.87
N GLN A 543 7.14 33.70 2.74
CA GLN A 543 6.20 34.28 1.77
C GLN A 543 5.92 35.76 2.04
N GLN A 544 5.56 36.11 3.26
CA GLN A 544 5.07 37.46 3.62
C GLN A 544 6.22 38.43 3.96
N GLY A 545 7.19 38.00 4.78
CA GLY A 545 8.29 38.85 5.23
C GLY A 545 9.49 38.79 4.29
N MET A 546 10.11 37.62 4.19
CA MET A 546 11.46 37.47 3.61
C MET A 546 11.52 37.79 2.10
N GLN A 547 10.45 37.53 1.34
CA GLN A 547 10.40 37.80 -0.11
C GLN A 547 10.62 39.28 -0.47
N SER A 548 10.31 40.21 0.45
CA SER A 548 10.53 41.65 0.26
C SER A 548 11.97 42.11 0.53
N LEU A 549 12.72 41.35 1.33
CA LEU A 549 14.04 41.72 1.86
C LEU A 549 15.21 41.20 1.01
N MET A 550 14.97 40.15 0.21
CA MET A 550 16.03 39.47 -0.56
C MET A 550 15.98 39.76 -2.09
N PRO A 551 17.11 39.60 -2.81
CA PRO A 551 17.17 39.85 -4.25
C PRO A 551 16.18 39.01 -5.07
N LYS A 552 15.39 39.67 -5.92
CA LYS A 552 14.42 39.01 -6.82
C LYS A 552 15.05 37.96 -7.78
N LYS A 553 16.37 38.03 -8.04
CA LYS A 553 17.15 37.01 -8.78
C LYS A 553 17.02 35.62 -8.13
N TRP A 554 16.93 35.56 -6.80
CA TRP A 554 16.97 34.29 -6.05
C TRP A 554 15.62 33.58 -5.96
N LYS A 555 14.49 34.30 -6.14
CA LYS A 555 13.13 33.77 -5.93
C LYS A 555 12.98 33.02 -4.59
N ILE A 556 13.44 33.62 -3.49
CA ILE A 556 13.71 32.93 -2.20
C ILE A 556 12.58 31.99 -1.74
N TYR A 557 11.32 32.37 -1.91
CA TYR A 557 10.15 31.53 -1.58
C TYR A 557 10.08 30.21 -2.37
N GLN A 558 10.44 30.21 -3.66
CA GLN A 558 10.56 28.99 -4.46
C GLN A 558 11.75 28.14 -3.98
N THR A 559 12.87 28.75 -3.62
CA THR A 559 14.06 28.03 -3.11
C THR A 559 13.76 27.32 -1.79
N TYR A 560 13.20 28.02 -0.80
CA TYR A 560 12.76 27.42 0.46
C TYR A 560 11.73 26.33 0.22
N THR A 561 10.69 26.59 -0.58
CA THR A 561 9.65 25.58 -0.87
C THR A 561 10.26 24.31 -1.46
N ASN A 562 11.14 24.42 -2.46
CA ASN A 562 11.77 23.26 -3.10
C ASN A 562 12.64 22.46 -2.11
N ILE A 563 13.41 23.12 -1.25
CA ILE A 563 14.25 22.47 -0.23
C ILE A 563 13.37 21.75 0.79
N TYR A 564 12.41 22.47 1.38
CA TYR A 564 11.51 21.95 2.42
C TYR A 564 10.66 20.78 1.89
N HIS A 565 10.20 20.89 0.65
CA HIS A 565 9.42 19.84 -0.02
C HIS A 565 10.26 18.58 -0.32
N ARG A 566 11.51 18.74 -0.80
CA ARG A 566 12.44 17.62 -0.98
C ARG A 566 12.72 16.92 0.36
N MET A 567 13.02 17.68 1.42
CA MET A 567 13.28 17.11 2.74
C MET A 567 12.05 16.44 3.35
N MET A 568 10.84 16.94 3.09
CA MET A 568 9.59 16.29 3.49
C MET A 568 9.38 14.95 2.77
N HIS A 569 9.68 14.89 1.48
CA HIS A 569 9.69 13.65 0.71
C HIS A 569 10.71 12.66 1.28
N ASP A 570 11.97 13.09 1.43
CA ASP A 570 13.07 12.24 1.90
C ASP A 570 12.80 11.72 3.33
N PHE A 571 12.17 12.53 4.19
CA PHE A 571 11.73 12.16 5.54
C PHE A 571 10.64 11.08 5.54
N LEU A 572 9.58 11.24 4.74
CA LEU A 572 8.47 10.30 4.71
C LEU A 572 8.83 8.99 4.00
N VAL A 573 9.57 9.07 2.89
CA VAL A 573 10.14 7.89 2.23
C VAL A 573 11.09 7.15 3.18
N GLY A 574 11.94 7.86 3.92
CA GLY A 574 12.83 7.28 4.94
C GLY A 574 12.14 6.74 6.19
N LEU A 575 10.83 6.96 6.37
CA LEU A 575 9.98 6.28 7.36
C LEU A 575 9.25 5.07 6.75
N ILE A 576 8.83 5.18 5.49
CA ILE A 576 8.16 4.11 4.72
C ILE A 576 9.10 2.94 4.40
N ASP A 577 10.37 3.24 4.09
CA ASP A 577 11.38 2.23 3.78
C ASP A 577 11.96 1.57 5.05
N ASP A 578 11.45 1.90 6.26
CA ASP A 578 11.82 1.31 7.55
C ASP A 578 10.88 0.12 7.90
N PRO A 579 11.39 -1.13 7.94
CA PRO A 579 10.56 -2.32 8.18
C PRO A 579 10.09 -2.47 9.63
N GLU A 580 10.55 -1.65 10.58
CA GLU A 580 10.09 -1.65 11.97
C GLU A 580 8.98 -0.61 12.24
N LEU A 581 8.51 0.12 11.21
CA LEU A 581 7.44 1.11 11.34
C LEU A 581 6.09 0.46 11.75
N PRO A 582 5.41 0.95 12.82
CA PRO A 582 4.10 0.42 13.21
C PRO A 582 3.02 0.64 12.12
N PRO A 583 2.03 -0.27 11.99
CA PRO A 583 0.96 -0.16 10.99
C PRO A 583 0.14 1.14 11.12
N ASP A 584 -0.02 1.66 12.34
CA ASP A 584 -0.76 2.89 12.63
C ASP A 584 -0.01 4.13 12.13
N ASN A 585 1.32 4.15 12.27
CA ASN A 585 2.19 5.21 11.73
C ASN A 585 2.15 5.23 10.19
N LEU A 586 2.13 4.05 9.54
CA LEU A 586 1.98 3.95 8.09
C LEU A 586 0.66 4.57 7.63
N LEU A 587 -0.44 4.31 8.34
CA LEU A 587 -1.76 4.87 8.04
C LEU A 587 -1.81 6.39 8.29
N ALA A 588 -1.23 6.87 9.39
CA ALA A 588 -1.14 8.30 9.68
C ALA A 588 -0.38 9.07 8.58
N ILE A 589 0.68 8.49 8.00
CA ILE A 589 1.41 9.05 6.85
C ILE A 589 0.51 9.11 5.60
N ILE A 590 -0.22 8.03 5.28
CA ILE A 590 -1.14 7.96 4.13
C ILE A 590 -2.24 9.04 4.26
N HIS A 591 -2.85 9.19 5.43
CA HIS A 591 -3.86 10.22 5.70
C HIS A 591 -3.30 11.65 5.68
N TRP A 592 -1.99 11.83 5.83
CA TRP A 592 -1.37 13.14 5.89
C TRP A 592 -1.04 13.74 4.50
N THR A 593 -0.87 12.93 3.45
CA THR A 593 -0.53 13.45 2.10
C THR A 593 -1.61 14.38 1.55
N GLU A 594 -2.87 13.99 1.64
CA GLU A 594 -4.00 14.76 1.16
C GLU A 594 -4.14 16.08 1.95
N LYS A 595 -3.87 16.04 3.26
CA LYS A 595 -3.82 17.21 4.14
C LYS A 595 -2.63 18.13 3.81
N TYR A 596 -1.46 17.58 3.48
CA TYR A 596 -0.29 18.33 3.04
C TYR A 596 -0.59 19.10 1.75
N TYR A 597 -1.09 18.42 0.71
CA TYR A 597 -1.42 19.08 -0.55
C TYR A 597 -2.54 20.13 -0.38
N LYS A 598 -3.54 19.87 0.48
CA LYS A 598 -4.54 20.89 0.89
C LYS A 598 -3.93 22.11 1.60
N LYS A 599 -2.87 21.95 2.40
CA LYS A 599 -2.14 23.06 3.05
C LYS A 599 -1.24 23.80 2.06
N MET A 600 -0.48 23.10 1.21
CA MET A 600 0.37 23.70 0.17
C MET A 600 -0.44 24.49 -0.87
N SER A 601 -1.65 24.03 -1.21
CA SER A 601 -2.59 24.75 -2.07
C SER A 601 -3.00 26.10 -1.47
N LYS A 602 -3.24 26.18 -0.15
CA LYS A 602 -3.53 27.44 0.56
C LYS A 602 -2.35 28.41 0.57
N LEU A 603 -1.11 27.90 0.53
CA LEU A 603 0.10 28.70 0.38
C LEU A 603 0.32 29.17 -1.08
N GLY A 604 -0.46 28.68 -2.05
CA GLY A 604 -0.46 29.13 -3.45
C GLY A 604 0.27 28.19 -4.44
N TRP A 605 0.72 27.02 -4.00
CA TRP A 605 1.38 26.02 -4.85
C TRP A 605 0.39 25.01 -5.42
N LYS A 606 0.58 24.60 -6.68
CA LYS A 606 -0.14 23.46 -7.26
C LYS A 606 0.66 22.17 -7.07
N GLN A 607 -0.03 21.05 -6.98
CA GLN A 607 0.59 19.72 -6.95
C GLN A 607 1.46 19.42 -8.19
N THR A 608 1.18 20.05 -9.34
CA THR A 608 2.02 19.98 -10.55
C THR A 608 3.37 20.66 -10.44
N ASP A 609 3.50 21.59 -9.49
CA ASP A 609 4.67 22.47 -9.35
C ASP A 609 5.60 21.97 -8.21
N LEU A 610 5.15 20.91 -7.52
CA LEU A 610 5.77 20.23 -6.39
C LEU A 610 6.31 18.87 -6.88
N VAL A 611 7.63 18.80 -7.07
CA VAL A 611 8.35 17.63 -7.60
C VAL A 611 9.58 17.38 -6.72
N PRO A 612 9.84 16.14 -6.24
CA PRO A 612 9.09 14.89 -6.47
C PRO A 612 7.71 14.85 -5.79
N ASN A 613 6.84 13.90 -6.14
CA ASN A 613 5.63 13.65 -5.33
C ASN A 613 6.07 13.25 -3.91
N VAL A 614 5.43 13.79 -2.88
CA VAL A 614 5.74 13.58 -1.45
C VAL A 614 5.97 12.11 -1.10
N LEU A 615 5.20 11.18 -1.70
CA LEU A 615 5.37 9.73 -1.52
C LEU A 615 5.65 8.98 -2.83
N ASP A 616 6.28 9.59 -3.84
CA ASP A 616 6.60 8.94 -5.14
C ASP A 616 5.40 8.33 -5.92
N ASN A 617 4.16 8.65 -5.52
CA ASN A 617 2.92 7.93 -5.92
C ASN A 617 2.81 6.48 -5.39
N ARG A 618 3.57 6.10 -4.36
CA ARG A 618 3.52 4.79 -3.67
C ARG A 618 2.24 4.57 -2.86
N GLU A 619 1.39 5.58 -2.67
CA GLU A 619 0.12 5.48 -1.91
C GLU A 619 -0.70 4.20 -2.18
N PRO A 620 -0.91 3.74 -3.44
CA PRO A 620 -1.67 2.51 -3.72
C PRO A 620 -0.93 1.22 -3.36
N GLU A 621 0.39 1.28 -3.15
CA GLU A 621 1.23 0.17 -2.68
C GLU A 621 1.23 0.12 -1.15
N LEU A 622 1.47 1.25 -0.47
CA LEU A 622 1.43 1.35 0.99
C LEU A 622 0.08 0.90 1.56
N ILE A 623 -1.01 1.27 0.88
CA ILE A 623 -2.36 0.86 1.24
C ILE A 623 -2.57 -0.66 1.03
N ARG A 624 -1.91 -1.28 0.05
CA ARG A 624 -1.92 -2.75 -0.10
C ARG A 624 -1.08 -3.42 0.99
N GLN A 625 0.06 -2.85 1.36
CA GLN A 625 0.89 -3.35 2.46
C GLN A 625 0.10 -3.31 3.78
N TRP A 626 -0.47 -2.15 4.15
CA TRP A 626 -1.32 -1.99 5.34
C TRP A 626 -2.51 -2.97 5.35
N ARG A 627 -3.23 -3.09 4.22
CA ARG A 627 -4.34 -4.02 4.07
C ARG A 627 -3.89 -5.48 4.23
N ASN A 628 -2.73 -5.84 3.69
CA ASN A 628 -2.19 -7.19 3.81
C ASN A 628 -1.81 -7.51 5.28
N ILE A 629 -1.32 -6.55 6.07
CA ILE A 629 -1.06 -6.75 7.51
C ILE A 629 -2.33 -7.22 8.26
N ILE A 630 -3.48 -6.61 7.96
CA ILE A 630 -4.78 -7.04 8.55
C ILE A 630 -5.19 -8.42 8.04
N ILE A 631 -5.03 -8.69 6.73
CA ILE A 631 -5.36 -9.99 6.13
C ILE A 631 -4.50 -11.11 6.75
N ASP A 632 -3.20 -10.89 6.89
CA ASP A 632 -2.25 -11.85 7.44
C ASP A 632 -2.50 -12.09 8.94
N ALA A 633 -2.87 -11.04 9.70
CA ALA A 633 -3.31 -11.18 11.09
C ALA A 633 -4.60 -12.00 11.23
N VAL A 634 -5.60 -11.79 10.36
CA VAL A 634 -6.83 -12.60 10.32
C VAL A 634 -6.53 -14.05 9.98
N ASN A 635 -5.66 -14.32 9.00
CA ASN A 635 -5.22 -15.67 8.64
C ASN A 635 -4.54 -16.37 9.82
N GLU A 636 -3.48 -15.78 10.36
CA GLU A 636 -2.66 -16.36 11.44
C GLU A 636 -3.48 -16.66 12.69
N TRP A 637 -4.44 -15.79 13.02
CA TRP A 637 -5.27 -15.94 14.19
C TRP A 637 -6.38 -17.00 14.00
N MET A 638 -6.98 -17.08 12.81
CA MET A 638 -7.93 -18.16 12.46
C MET A 638 -7.24 -19.53 12.40
N ASP A 639 -6.02 -19.61 11.86
CA ASP A 639 -5.20 -20.82 11.90
C ASP A 639 -4.83 -21.22 13.34
N ARG A 640 -4.62 -20.24 14.26
CA ARG A 640 -4.42 -20.50 15.69
C ARG A 640 -5.66 -21.06 16.38
N ILE A 641 -6.86 -20.56 16.09
CA ILE A 641 -8.11 -21.17 16.58
C ILE A 641 -8.26 -22.59 16.03
N PHE A 642 -8.20 -22.78 14.70
CA PHE A 642 -8.40 -24.10 14.11
C PHE A 642 -7.34 -25.12 14.57
N SER A 643 -6.09 -24.70 14.80
CA SER A 643 -5.05 -25.55 15.38
C SER A 643 -5.36 -25.96 16.83
N THR A 644 -6.01 -25.09 17.60
CA THR A 644 -6.39 -25.34 19.00
C THR A 644 -7.55 -26.34 19.04
N ASP A 645 -8.58 -26.13 18.24
CA ASP A 645 -9.75 -27.02 18.17
C ASP A 645 -9.42 -28.37 17.52
N LYS A 646 -8.63 -28.39 16.44
CA LYS A 646 -8.11 -29.63 15.85
C LYS A 646 -7.34 -30.46 16.88
N LYS A 647 -6.51 -29.82 17.72
CA LYS A 647 -5.81 -30.51 18.82
C LYS A 647 -6.80 -31.05 19.85
N ALA A 648 -7.74 -30.22 20.31
CA ALA A 648 -8.70 -30.61 21.33
C ALA A 648 -9.63 -31.75 20.90
N MET A 649 -10.05 -31.77 19.63
CA MET A 649 -10.82 -32.84 19.01
C MET A 649 -10.01 -34.14 18.92
N ILE A 650 -8.76 -34.09 18.45
CA ILE A 650 -7.89 -35.27 18.33
C ILE A 650 -7.51 -35.84 19.71
N GLU A 651 -7.23 -34.98 20.69
CA GLU A 651 -6.95 -35.39 22.07
C GLU A 651 -8.22 -35.77 22.86
N ARG A 652 -9.41 -35.69 22.25
CA ARG A 652 -10.73 -35.96 22.84
C ARG A 652 -10.93 -35.26 24.19
N SER A 653 -10.51 -34.00 24.28
CA SER A 653 -10.54 -33.24 25.53
C SER A 653 -11.98 -32.99 26.01
N PRO A 654 -12.35 -33.41 27.24
CA PRO A 654 -13.69 -33.18 27.78
C PRO A 654 -13.93 -31.72 28.21
N ASP A 655 -12.86 -30.93 28.39
CA ASP A 655 -12.93 -29.50 28.75
C ASP A 655 -12.85 -28.58 27.52
N ALA A 656 -13.14 -29.10 26.33
CA ALA A 656 -13.18 -28.32 25.08
C ALA A 656 -14.61 -27.99 24.61
N LEU A 657 -15.61 -28.72 25.12
CA LEU A 657 -17.02 -28.53 24.84
C LEU A 657 -17.73 -28.02 26.09
N GLU A 658 -18.61 -27.04 25.94
CA GLU A 658 -19.47 -26.54 27.01
C GLU A 658 -20.93 -26.44 26.52
N PRO A 659 -21.93 -26.80 27.34
CA PRO A 659 -23.32 -26.48 27.04
C PRO A 659 -23.54 -24.97 27.15
N ASN A 660 -24.25 -24.37 26.20
CA ASN A 660 -24.67 -22.97 26.30
C ASN A 660 -25.78 -22.78 27.37
N ALA A 661 -26.28 -21.55 27.53
CA ALA A 661 -27.35 -21.23 28.48
C ALA A 661 -28.68 -21.98 28.24
N GLU A 662 -28.85 -22.62 27.08
CA GLU A 662 -30.02 -23.38 26.67
C GLU A 662 -29.80 -24.90 26.75
N GLY A 663 -28.55 -25.34 26.99
CA GLY A 663 -28.13 -26.75 27.08
C GLY A 663 -27.30 -27.26 25.88
N TYR A 664 -27.31 -26.55 24.74
CA TYR A 664 -26.69 -27.03 23.50
C TYR A 664 -25.17 -27.04 23.58
N PHE A 665 -24.51 -28.14 23.21
CA PHE A 665 -23.04 -28.22 23.18
C PHE A 665 -22.44 -27.22 22.19
N ARG A 666 -21.34 -26.57 22.60
CA ARG A 666 -20.58 -25.55 21.88
C ARG A 666 -19.07 -25.79 22.00
N THR A 667 -18.31 -25.40 20.99
CA THR A 667 -16.87 -25.15 21.13
C THR A 667 -16.64 -23.83 21.89
N LYS A 668 -15.63 -23.79 22.77
CA LYS A 668 -15.30 -22.56 23.53
C LYS A 668 -14.71 -21.45 22.64
N THR A 669 -14.24 -21.78 21.44
CA THR A 669 -13.58 -20.87 20.49
C THR A 669 -14.53 -20.15 19.55
N LEU A 670 -15.74 -20.64 19.28
CA LEU A 670 -16.69 -19.97 18.37
C LEU A 670 -16.99 -18.50 18.76
N PRO A 671 -17.25 -18.14 20.04
CA PRO A 671 -17.51 -16.75 20.41
C PRO A 671 -16.27 -15.87 20.23
N ASP A 672 -15.08 -16.42 20.45
CA ASP A 672 -13.82 -15.74 20.17
C ASP A 672 -13.66 -15.49 18.68
N MET A 673 -13.91 -16.51 17.84
CA MET A 673 -13.77 -16.46 16.37
C MET A 673 -14.44 -15.22 15.78
N TRP A 674 -15.68 -14.97 16.18
CA TRP A 674 -16.47 -13.82 15.73
C TRP A 674 -16.09 -12.50 16.41
N ARG A 675 -15.60 -12.54 17.66
CA ARG A 675 -15.09 -11.35 18.36
C ARG A 675 -13.88 -10.75 17.66
N MET A 676 -12.90 -11.56 17.25
CA MET A 676 -11.75 -11.03 16.50
C MET A 676 -12.15 -10.49 15.12
N LEU A 677 -13.11 -11.13 14.42
CA LEU A 677 -13.59 -10.62 13.14
C LEU A 677 -14.23 -9.22 13.30
N HIS A 678 -14.99 -8.99 14.38
CA HIS A 678 -15.51 -7.66 14.74
C HIS A 678 -14.37 -6.66 15.07
N GLU A 679 -13.38 -7.05 15.87
CA GLU A 679 -12.22 -6.20 16.20
C GLU A 679 -11.41 -5.81 14.94
N GLN A 680 -11.22 -6.73 14.00
CA GLN A 680 -10.52 -6.48 12.74
C GLN A 680 -11.34 -5.67 11.72
N ILE A 681 -12.68 -5.77 11.72
CA ILE A 681 -13.56 -4.81 11.04
C ILE A 681 -13.35 -3.41 11.63
N GLY A 682 -13.32 -3.30 12.97
CA GLY A 682 -12.99 -2.05 13.67
C GLY A 682 -11.65 -1.45 13.22
N ALA A 683 -10.58 -2.25 13.21
CA ALA A 683 -9.27 -1.82 12.71
C ALA A 683 -9.31 -1.40 11.23
N SER A 684 -10.05 -2.12 10.38
CA SER A 684 -10.20 -1.77 8.96
C SER A 684 -10.86 -0.40 8.74
N SER A 685 -11.80 -0.01 9.63
CA SER A 685 -12.55 1.25 9.54
C SER A 685 -11.68 2.48 9.69
N ALA A 686 -10.56 2.38 10.44
CA ALA A 686 -9.60 3.47 10.61
C ALA A 686 -8.98 3.97 9.29
N SER A 687 -9.05 3.16 8.22
CA SER A 687 -8.51 3.53 6.91
C SER A 687 -9.21 4.71 6.21
N ASP A 688 -10.44 5.05 6.62
CA ASP A 688 -11.34 5.99 5.92
C ASP A 688 -11.58 5.64 4.42
N ARG A 689 -11.27 4.41 3.99
CA ARG A 689 -11.33 3.99 2.58
C ARG A 689 -12.13 2.70 2.35
N THR A 690 -13.27 2.85 1.70
CA THR A 690 -14.18 1.73 1.37
C THR A 690 -13.49 0.62 0.57
N ASP A 691 -12.61 0.95 -0.39
CA ASP A 691 -11.94 -0.05 -1.25
C ASP A 691 -10.90 -0.91 -0.51
N VAL A 692 -10.43 -0.43 0.64
CA VAL A 692 -9.51 -1.15 1.52
C VAL A 692 -10.30 -2.10 2.41
N VAL A 693 -11.40 -1.61 3.01
CA VAL A 693 -12.34 -2.41 3.81
C VAL A 693 -12.97 -3.52 2.96
N GLU A 694 -13.50 -3.22 1.77
CA GLU A 694 -14.05 -4.21 0.82
C GLU A 694 -13.03 -5.34 0.53
N GLY A 695 -11.75 -5.00 0.37
CA GLY A 695 -10.67 -5.97 0.18
C GLY A 695 -10.28 -6.78 1.41
N ILE A 696 -10.64 -6.34 2.62
CA ILE A 696 -10.46 -7.09 3.89
C ILE A 696 -11.66 -8.01 4.13
N ILE A 697 -12.89 -7.54 3.87
CA ILE A 697 -14.10 -8.37 3.95
C ILE A 697 -14.02 -9.52 2.92
N ASP A 698 -13.55 -9.26 1.69
CA ASP A 698 -13.23 -10.28 0.69
C ASP A 698 -12.23 -11.34 1.16
N ALA A 699 -11.35 -11.00 2.10
CA ALA A 699 -10.42 -11.95 2.71
C ALA A 699 -11.10 -12.73 3.85
N MET A 700 -11.81 -12.05 4.74
CA MET A 700 -12.57 -12.68 5.83
C MET A 700 -13.56 -13.73 5.32
N PHE A 701 -14.29 -13.46 4.23
CA PHE A 701 -15.16 -14.46 3.58
C PHE A 701 -14.39 -15.71 3.13
N ARG A 702 -13.18 -15.57 2.59
CA ARG A 702 -12.33 -16.71 2.17
C ARG A 702 -11.83 -17.51 3.36
N VAL A 703 -11.46 -16.86 4.46
CA VAL A 703 -10.98 -17.56 5.67
C VAL A 703 -12.14 -18.30 6.35
N LEU A 704 -13.34 -17.73 6.41
CA LEU A 704 -14.54 -18.42 6.89
C LEU A 704 -14.90 -19.65 6.04
N LYS A 705 -14.86 -19.54 4.70
CA LYS A 705 -15.07 -20.68 3.78
C LYS A 705 -13.96 -21.73 3.89
N GLY A 706 -12.70 -21.29 4.09
CA GLY A 706 -11.56 -22.17 4.37
C GLY A 706 -11.74 -22.94 5.67
N HIS A 707 -12.20 -22.27 6.73
CA HIS A 707 -12.50 -22.87 8.03
C HIS A 707 -13.58 -23.96 7.93
N GLN A 708 -14.69 -23.71 7.20
CA GLN A 708 -15.71 -24.73 6.91
C GLN A 708 -15.10 -25.96 6.20
N SER A 709 -14.29 -25.76 5.16
CA SER A 709 -13.63 -26.84 4.43
C SER A 709 -12.58 -27.61 5.26
N ASN A 710 -11.89 -26.93 6.17
CA ASN A 710 -10.90 -27.51 7.07
C ASN A 710 -11.59 -28.40 8.13
N TRP A 711 -12.72 -27.94 8.67
CA TRP A 711 -13.56 -28.75 9.57
C TRP A 711 -14.12 -30.00 8.89
N GLN A 712 -14.71 -29.87 7.69
CA GLN A 712 -15.22 -31.04 6.96
C GLN A 712 -14.11 -32.09 6.71
N SER A 713 -12.91 -31.62 6.31
CA SER A 713 -11.75 -32.49 6.08
C SER A 713 -11.29 -33.21 7.36
N LEU A 714 -11.30 -32.52 8.50
CA LEU A 714 -10.94 -33.10 9.81
C LEU A 714 -11.98 -34.11 10.30
N ILE A 715 -13.26 -33.79 10.12
CA ILE A 715 -14.39 -34.68 10.45
C ILE A 715 -14.31 -35.98 9.63
N ASP A 716 -14.00 -35.90 8.34
CA ASP A 716 -13.83 -37.07 7.47
C ASP A 716 -12.57 -37.88 7.84
N GLU A 717 -11.47 -37.22 8.23
CA GLU A 717 -10.25 -37.88 8.73
C GLU A 717 -10.52 -38.65 10.03
N GLU A 718 -11.21 -38.04 11.00
CA GLU A 718 -11.55 -38.65 12.29
C GLU A 718 -12.58 -39.76 12.16
N SER A 719 -13.69 -39.50 11.46
CA SER A 719 -14.77 -40.49 11.25
C SER A 719 -14.29 -41.68 10.42
N GLY A 720 -13.33 -41.47 9.51
CA GLY A 720 -12.69 -42.53 8.73
C GLY A 720 -11.94 -43.58 9.58
N LYS A 721 -11.47 -43.22 10.78
CA LYS A 721 -10.72 -44.13 11.68
C LYS A 721 -11.60 -45.25 12.23
N TYR A 722 -12.82 -44.93 12.66
CA TYR A 722 -13.80 -45.90 13.19
C TYR A 722 -14.44 -46.76 12.08
N LYS A 723 -14.43 -46.28 10.82
CA LYS A 723 -14.90 -47.04 9.66
C LYS A 723 -13.88 -48.06 9.13
N ALA A 724 -12.65 -48.04 9.64
CA ALA A 724 -11.56 -48.92 9.18
C ALA A 724 -11.65 -50.32 9.81
N ALA A 725 -11.55 -51.36 8.97
CA ALA A 725 -11.65 -52.75 9.42
C ALA A 725 -10.49 -53.14 10.36
N GLY A 726 -10.78 -53.23 11.66
CA GLY A 726 -9.81 -53.55 12.71
C GLY A 726 -9.39 -52.37 13.60
N GLY A 727 -10.07 -51.22 13.54
CA GLY A 727 -9.96 -50.18 14.57
C GLY A 727 -10.47 -50.65 15.94
N ASP A 728 -10.03 -49.97 17.00
CA ASP A 728 -10.46 -50.27 18.38
C ASP A 728 -11.78 -49.54 18.67
N MET A 729 -12.90 -50.19 18.29
CA MET A 729 -14.16 -49.52 17.91
C MET A 729 -14.90 -48.75 19.02
N SER A 730 -14.42 -48.78 20.28
CA SER A 730 -15.16 -48.25 21.43
C SER A 730 -14.48 -47.10 22.17
N GLU A 731 -13.17 -46.89 22.04
CA GLU A 731 -12.47 -45.86 22.82
C GLU A 731 -12.58 -44.47 22.14
N GLY A 732 -13.04 -43.48 22.89
CA GLY A 732 -13.23 -42.11 22.40
C GLY A 732 -14.34 -41.89 21.36
N LEU A 733 -15.19 -42.89 21.10
CA LEU A 733 -16.30 -42.77 20.14
C LEU A 733 -17.37 -41.78 20.62
N GLN A 734 -17.84 -41.90 21.86
CA GLN A 734 -18.83 -40.98 22.43
C GLN A 734 -18.32 -39.52 22.39
N ALA A 735 -17.06 -39.30 22.77
CA ALA A 735 -16.45 -37.98 22.66
C ALA A 735 -16.40 -37.47 21.20
N LEU A 736 -16.17 -38.33 20.19
CA LEU A 736 -16.29 -37.91 18.79
C LEU A 736 -17.74 -37.54 18.42
N GLN A 737 -18.73 -38.28 18.92
CA GLN A 737 -20.15 -38.00 18.73
C GLN A 737 -20.56 -36.66 19.39
N ASP A 738 -20.10 -36.38 20.60
CA ASP A 738 -20.26 -35.09 21.29
C ASP A 738 -19.67 -33.94 20.47
N TRP A 739 -18.47 -34.12 19.92
CA TRP A 739 -17.82 -33.14 19.03
C TRP A 739 -18.60 -32.92 17.73
N LEU A 740 -19.15 -33.96 17.10
CA LEU A 740 -19.98 -33.82 15.89
C LEU A 740 -21.26 -33.02 16.16
N ILE A 741 -21.90 -33.24 17.31
CA ILE A 741 -23.10 -32.51 17.75
C ILE A 741 -22.74 -31.04 18.06
N ALA A 742 -21.63 -30.79 18.77
CA ALA A 742 -21.17 -29.43 19.06
C ALA A 742 -20.84 -28.63 17.78
N ILE A 743 -20.11 -29.23 16.83
CA ILE A 743 -19.77 -28.57 15.56
C ILE A 743 -21.04 -28.30 14.73
N ALA A 744 -22.01 -29.22 14.73
CA ALA A 744 -23.30 -29.02 14.06
C ALA A 744 -24.06 -27.83 14.66
N ASN A 745 -24.24 -27.81 15.99
CA ASN A 745 -24.83 -26.69 16.71
C ASN A 745 -24.15 -25.36 16.38
N ASP A 746 -22.82 -25.35 16.32
CA ASP A 746 -22.00 -24.15 16.08
C ASP A 746 -22.14 -23.59 14.67
N GLN A 747 -22.33 -24.47 13.67
CA GLN A 747 -22.65 -24.00 12.32
C GLN A 747 -24.04 -23.36 12.30
N ILE A 748 -25.02 -23.91 13.02
CA ILE A 748 -26.36 -23.32 13.09
C ILE A 748 -26.37 -21.98 13.85
N ALA A 749 -25.62 -21.83 14.94
CA ALA A 749 -25.52 -20.53 15.63
C ALA A 749 -24.87 -19.42 14.78
N CYS A 750 -24.12 -19.77 13.73
CA CYS A 750 -23.65 -18.79 12.76
C CYS A 750 -24.79 -18.17 11.94
N ILE A 751 -25.93 -18.87 11.78
CA ILE A 751 -27.03 -18.53 10.87
C ILE A 751 -28.43 -18.48 11.53
N ASP A 752 -28.52 -18.74 12.83
CA ASP A 752 -29.74 -18.69 13.64
C ASP A 752 -30.12 -17.24 13.98
N ASP A 753 -30.93 -16.64 13.11
CA ASP A 753 -31.64 -15.38 13.38
C ASP A 753 -33.04 -15.69 13.91
N ASN A 754 -33.33 -15.21 15.12
CA ASN A 754 -34.61 -15.36 15.82
C ASN A 754 -35.18 -13.99 16.18
N ASP A 755 -36.12 -13.52 15.36
CA ASP A 755 -36.80 -12.22 15.49
C ASP A 755 -37.58 -12.05 16.81
N GLU A 756 -37.99 -13.16 17.46
CA GLU A 756 -38.82 -13.13 18.68
C GLU A 756 -37.99 -12.97 19.96
N THR A 757 -36.84 -13.64 20.04
CA THR A 757 -35.91 -13.50 21.18
C THR A 757 -34.94 -12.33 20.99
N GLY A 758 -34.83 -11.79 19.77
CA GLY A 758 -33.80 -10.81 19.40
C GLY A 758 -32.40 -11.41 19.28
N GLN A 759 -32.30 -12.74 19.22
CA GLN A 759 -31.05 -13.45 18.96
C GLN A 759 -30.69 -13.32 17.48
N ILE A 760 -29.66 -12.52 17.20
CA ILE A 760 -29.09 -12.38 15.86
C ILE A 760 -27.95 -13.40 15.71
N GLY A 761 -27.93 -14.17 14.63
CA GLY A 761 -26.89 -15.13 14.30
C GLY A 761 -25.56 -14.43 13.98
N TYR A 762 -24.42 -15.10 14.17
CA TYR A 762 -23.12 -14.43 14.04
C TYR A 762 -22.86 -13.85 12.64
N LEU A 763 -23.30 -14.52 11.57
CA LEU A 763 -23.15 -14.05 10.18
C LEU A 763 -23.94 -12.76 9.92
N THR A 764 -25.12 -12.61 10.54
CA THR A 764 -25.97 -11.42 10.42
C THR A 764 -25.45 -10.27 11.28
N ARG A 765 -24.80 -10.54 12.43
CA ARG A 765 -23.99 -9.54 13.15
C ARG A 765 -22.82 -9.06 12.30
N PHE A 766 -22.03 -9.99 11.77
CA PHE A 766 -20.89 -9.71 10.90
C PHE A 766 -21.29 -8.83 9.71
N LYS A 767 -22.39 -9.16 9.02
CA LYS A 767 -22.98 -8.31 7.97
C LYS A 767 -23.23 -6.88 8.46
N ARG A 768 -24.01 -6.72 9.53
CA ARG A 768 -24.38 -5.41 10.09
C ARG A 768 -23.16 -4.56 10.45
N ASP A 769 -22.08 -5.21 10.90
CA ASP A 769 -20.88 -4.53 11.37
C ASP A 769 -20.00 -4.01 10.21
N PHE A 770 -19.95 -4.69 9.06
CA PHE A 770 -19.25 -4.19 7.85
C PHE A 770 -20.13 -3.38 6.87
N GLU A 771 -21.45 -3.61 6.85
CA GLU A 771 -22.41 -2.93 5.96
C GLU A 771 -22.28 -1.39 5.91
N PRO A 772 -22.08 -0.65 7.01
CA PRO A 772 -21.90 0.81 6.95
C PRO A 772 -20.52 1.27 6.43
N LEU A 773 -19.56 0.36 6.24
CA LEU A 773 -18.18 0.68 5.83
C LEU A 773 -17.87 0.38 4.35
N VAL A 774 -18.75 -0.37 3.67
CA VAL A 774 -18.58 -0.80 2.27
C VAL A 774 -19.52 -0.03 1.33
N SER A 775 -19.24 -0.04 0.02
CA SER A 775 -20.14 0.58 -0.95
C SER A 775 -21.44 -0.25 -1.11
N PRO A 776 -22.61 0.39 -1.29
CA PRO A 776 -23.86 -0.32 -1.60
C PRO A 776 -23.78 -1.16 -2.88
N LYS A 777 -22.86 -0.81 -3.79
CA LYS A 777 -22.58 -1.59 -5.00
C LYS A 777 -21.89 -2.92 -4.65
N TYR A 778 -20.82 -2.90 -3.86
CA TYR A 778 -20.12 -4.10 -3.40
C TYR A 778 -21.05 -5.02 -2.60
N LEU A 779 -21.88 -4.44 -1.72
CA LEU A 779 -22.85 -5.18 -0.94
C LEU A 779 -23.82 -5.97 -1.83
N ALA A 780 -24.38 -5.32 -2.86
CA ALA A 780 -25.32 -5.92 -3.79
C ALA A 780 -24.69 -6.86 -4.84
N SER A 781 -23.44 -6.63 -5.27
CA SER A 781 -22.78 -7.45 -6.31
C SER A 781 -21.98 -8.63 -5.78
N THR A 782 -21.46 -8.52 -4.55
CA THR A 782 -20.42 -9.41 -4.02
C THR A 782 -20.79 -9.90 -2.63
N ALA A 783 -20.94 -9.00 -1.65
CA ALA A 783 -21.06 -9.40 -0.25
C ALA A 783 -22.31 -10.24 0.02
N THR A 784 -23.45 -9.92 -0.60
CA THR A 784 -24.68 -10.71 -0.45
C THR A 784 -24.49 -12.15 -0.96
N ALA A 785 -23.90 -12.34 -2.15
CA ALA A 785 -23.64 -13.66 -2.70
C ALA A 785 -22.57 -14.45 -1.90
N GLU A 786 -21.58 -13.76 -1.32
CA GLU A 786 -20.60 -14.39 -0.44
C GLU A 786 -21.20 -14.81 0.91
N LEU A 787 -22.11 -13.99 1.48
CA LEU A 787 -22.90 -14.31 2.68
C LEU A 787 -23.85 -15.50 2.44
N ASP A 788 -24.60 -15.49 1.34
CA ASP A 788 -25.51 -16.58 0.98
C ASP A 788 -24.74 -17.90 0.82
N ALA A 789 -23.60 -17.87 0.12
CA ALA A 789 -22.74 -19.04 -0.03
C ALA A 789 -22.09 -19.53 1.28
N LEU A 790 -21.81 -18.62 2.23
CA LEU A 790 -21.38 -19.01 3.59
C LEU A 790 -22.52 -19.65 4.39
N ARG A 791 -23.73 -19.10 4.29
CA ARG A 791 -24.94 -19.59 4.96
C ARG A 791 -25.29 -21.00 4.50
N ASP A 792 -25.28 -21.23 3.19
CA ASP A 792 -25.40 -22.56 2.59
C ASP A 792 -24.30 -23.51 3.11
N GLY A 793 -23.04 -23.06 3.17
CA GLY A 793 -21.92 -23.82 3.71
C GLY A 793 -22.06 -24.22 5.18
N TYR A 794 -22.70 -23.39 6.01
CA TYR A 794 -23.01 -23.73 7.41
C TYR A 794 -24.08 -24.82 7.50
N VAL A 795 -25.14 -24.78 6.67
CA VAL A 795 -26.16 -25.83 6.62
C VAL A 795 -25.57 -27.15 6.09
N ASP A 796 -24.76 -27.10 5.04
CA ASP A 796 -24.10 -28.27 4.46
C ASP A 796 -23.12 -28.93 5.44
N LEU A 797 -22.31 -28.15 6.18
CA LEU A 797 -21.41 -28.70 7.19
C LEU A 797 -22.18 -29.23 8.42
N SER A 798 -23.23 -28.54 8.88
CA SER A 798 -24.06 -29.03 9.98
C SER A 798 -24.75 -30.35 9.65
N THR A 799 -25.30 -30.48 8.44
CA THR A 799 -25.95 -31.72 7.99
C THR A 799 -24.94 -32.83 7.76
N HIS A 800 -23.73 -32.52 7.25
CA HIS A 800 -22.62 -33.48 7.15
C HIS A 800 -22.21 -34.04 8.52
N CYS A 801 -22.12 -33.21 9.57
CA CYS A 801 -21.84 -33.68 10.93
C CYS A 801 -22.86 -34.71 11.43
N LEU A 802 -24.16 -34.46 11.20
CA LEU A 802 -25.23 -35.39 11.58
C LEU A 802 -25.18 -36.68 10.72
N SER A 803 -24.91 -36.58 9.43
CA SER A 803 -24.71 -37.76 8.57
C SER A 803 -23.52 -38.62 9.05
N GLN A 804 -22.41 -38.01 9.48
CA GLN A 804 -21.28 -38.76 10.06
C GLN A 804 -21.65 -39.40 11.41
N PHE A 805 -22.36 -38.69 12.28
CA PHE A 805 -22.84 -39.21 13.57
C PHE A 805 -23.72 -40.46 13.37
N VAL A 806 -24.69 -40.38 12.45
CA VAL A 806 -25.59 -41.50 12.11
C VAL A 806 -24.82 -42.65 11.47
N GLU A 807 -23.92 -42.38 10.52
CA GLU A 807 -23.13 -43.44 9.88
C GLU A 807 -22.21 -44.15 10.89
N LEU A 808 -21.59 -43.42 11.82
CA LEU A 808 -20.74 -43.98 12.88
C LEU A 808 -21.52 -44.95 13.77
N MET A 809 -22.65 -44.53 14.33
CA MET A 809 -23.58 -45.39 15.08
C MET A 809 -23.96 -46.65 14.28
N PHE A 810 -24.30 -46.51 12.99
CA PHE A 810 -24.60 -47.66 12.13
C PHE A 810 -23.42 -48.59 11.86
N THR A 811 -22.19 -48.07 11.82
CA THR A 811 -20.98 -48.88 11.59
C THR A 811 -20.44 -49.57 12.84
N VAL A 812 -20.68 -49.03 14.04
CA VAL A 812 -20.21 -49.60 15.31
C VAL A 812 -21.30 -50.45 15.96
N ASP A 813 -22.40 -49.84 16.42
CA ASP A 813 -23.37 -50.49 17.30
C ASP A 813 -24.16 -51.59 16.59
N PHE A 814 -24.61 -51.31 15.37
CA PHE A 814 -25.40 -52.25 14.57
C PHE A 814 -24.55 -53.19 13.70
N SER A 815 -23.22 -53.15 13.83
CA SER A 815 -22.28 -54.03 13.11
C SER A 815 -22.59 -55.53 13.24
N THR A 816 -23.15 -55.94 14.39
CA THR A 816 -23.53 -57.33 14.68
C THR A 816 -24.97 -57.67 14.27
N VAL A 817 -25.86 -56.67 14.21
CA VAL A 817 -27.29 -56.85 13.90
C VAL A 817 -27.56 -56.78 12.39
N LEU A 818 -26.87 -55.89 11.68
CA LEU A 818 -27.03 -55.70 10.23
C LEU A 818 -26.81 -56.98 9.39
N PRO A 819 -25.82 -57.86 9.67
CA PRO A 819 -25.59 -59.07 8.90
C PRO A 819 -26.67 -60.15 9.05
N ASP A 820 -27.47 -60.09 10.12
CA ASP A 820 -28.49 -61.09 10.43
C ASP A 820 -29.83 -60.83 9.71
N PHE A 821 -30.06 -59.62 9.19
CA PHE A 821 -31.25 -59.30 8.40
C PHE A 821 -31.42 -60.23 7.19
N PHE A 822 -32.66 -60.66 6.97
CA PHE A 822 -33.11 -61.60 5.93
C PHE A 822 -32.42 -62.99 5.95
N THR A 823 -31.67 -63.31 7.01
CA THR A 823 -31.16 -64.67 7.27
C THR A 823 -32.19 -65.49 8.06
N PRO A 824 -32.00 -66.81 8.28
CA PRO A 824 -32.89 -67.62 9.11
C PRO A 824 -33.09 -67.10 10.55
N LYS A 825 -32.17 -66.29 11.11
CA LYS A 825 -32.33 -65.66 12.42
C LYS A 825 -33.41 -64.58 12.45
N TRP A 826 -33.51 -63.78 11.38
CA TRP A 826 -34.38 -62.60 11.30
C TRP A 826 -35.87 -62.92 11.54
N TYR A 827 -36.31 -64.14 11.20
CA TYR A 827 -37.67 -64.62 11.49
C TYR A 827 -37.95 -64.84 12.99
N GLY A 828 -36.92 -65.07 13.82
CA GLY A 828 -37.04 -65.31 15.25
C GLY A 828 -36.50 -64.19 16.15
N GLU A 829 -35.84 -63.19 15.57
CA GLU A 829 -35.24 -62.07 16.30
C GLU A 829 -35.94 -60.74 16.01
N PHE A 830 -36.21 -59.95 17.04
CA PHE A 830 -36.72 -58.58 16.93
C PHE A 830 -35.59 -57.60 16.59
N ALA A 831 -34.89 -57.85 15.46
CA ALA A 831 -33.70 -57.12 15.04
C ALA A 831 -33.95 -55.60 14.89
N VAL A 832 -35.05 -55.22 14.23
CA VAL A 832 -35.49 -53.81 14.13
C VAL A 832 -35.75 -53.21 15.49
N LYS A 833 -36.41 -53.94 16.41
CA LYS A 833 -36.74 -53.42 17.75
C LYS A 833 -35.50 -53.10 18.58
N ARG A 834 -34.41 -53.87 18.42
CA ARG A 834 -33.11 -53.53 19.04
C ARG A 834 -32.61 -52.18 18.53
N ILE A 835 -32.64 -51.97 17.21
CA ILE A 835 -32.21 -50.71 16.58
C ILE A 835 -33.07 -49.54 17.06
N THR A 836 -34.40 -49.67 17.07
CA THR A 836 -35.29 -48.59 17.53
C THR A 836 -35.14 -48.28 19.02
N SER A 837 -34.83 -49.25 19.88
CA SER A 837 -34.53 -48.96 21.29
C SER A 837 -33.17 -48.28 21.46
N THR A 838 -32.14 -48.66 20.70
CA THR A 838 -30.89 -47.90 20.66
C THR A 838 -31.09 -46.48 20.12
N PHE A 839 -32.03 -46.25 19.18
CA PHE A 839 -32.45 -44.89 18.80
C PHE A 839 -33.18 -44.16 19.93
N GLU A 840 -33.96 -44.85 20.79
CA GLU A 840 -34.58 -44.25 21.99
C GLU A 840 -33.50 -43.77 22.96
N ASP A 841 -32.46 -44.57 23.18
CA ASP A 841 -31.30 -44.22 24.03
C ASP A 841 -30.55 -42.99 23.46
N TYR A 842 -30.09 -43.05 22.21
CA TYR A 842 -29.36 -41.94 21.57
C TYR A 842 -30.17 -40.64 21.51
N MET A 843 -31.48 -40.70 21.21
CA MET A 843 -32.32 -39.49 21.18
C MET A 843 -32.58 -38.94 22.60
N ALA A 844 -32.61 -39.78 23.64
CA ALA A 844 -32.72 -39.31 25.01
C ALA A 844 -31.44 -38.60 25.49
N ASP A 845 -30.27 -39.12 25.12
CA ASP A 845 -28.98 -38.54 25.51
C ASP A 845 -28.67 -37.24 24.74
N TYR A 846 -28.94 -37.19 23.42
CA TYR A 846 -28.53 -36.05 22.59
C TYR A 846 -29.60 -34.97 22.35
N SER A 847 -30.90 -35.26 22.45
CA SER A 847 -31.93 -34.23 22.26
C SER A 847 -31.89 -33.05 23.24
N PRO A 848 -31.37 -33.15 24.48
CA PRO A 848 -31.17 -32.00 25.36
C PRO A 848 -30.00 -31.08 24.97
N VAL A 849 -29.05 -31.59 24.18
CA VAL A 849 -27.77 -30.90 23.84
C VAL A 849 -27.63 -30.57 22.36
N LEU A 850 -28.64 -30.90 21.55
CA LEU A 850 -28.77 -30.62 20.12
C LEU A 850 -29.74 -29.45 19.88
N HIS A 851 -29.43 -28.57 18.93
CA HIS A 851 -30.31 -27.47 18.56
C HIS A 851 -31.65 -27.97 17.99
N PRO A 852 -32.82 -27.41 18.36
CA PRO A 852 -34.13 -27.95 17.98
C PRO A 852 -34.35 -28.10 16.46
N SER A 853 -33.81 -27.18 15.66
CA SER A 853 -33.89 -27.24 14.19
C SER A 853 -33.06 -28.36 13.56
N LEU A 854 -32.23 -29.05 14.34
CA LEU A 854 -31.44 -30.21 13.92
C LEU A 854 -32.06 -31.54 14.36
N THR A 855 -32.97 -31.53 15.35
CA THR A 855 -33.61 -32.74 15.89
C THR A 855 -34.40 -33.49 14.81
N ASP A 856 -35.25 -32.81 14.06
CA ASP A 856 -36.04 -33.43 12.98
C ASP A 856 -35.16 -33.91 11.80
N ILE A 857 -34.03 -33.23 11.55
CA ILE A 857 -33.04 -33.63 10.52
C ILE A 857 -32.30 -34.89 10.94
N LEU A 858 -31.87 -34.98 12.20
CA LEU A 858 -31.28 -36.19 12.77
C LEU A 858 -32.28 -37.35 12.68
N VAL A 859 -33.56 -37.10 12.98
CA VAL A 859 -34.63 -38.11 12.86
C VAL A 859 -34.87 -38.55 11.41
N GLU A 860 -34.85 -37.65 10.43
CA GLU A 860 -34.93 -38.03 9.01
C GLU A 860 -33.70 -38.84 8.55
N GLU A 861 -32.47 -38.44 8.91
CA GLU A 861 -31.25 -39.15 8.50
C GLU A 861 -31.11 -40.52 9.20
N LEU A 862 -31.55 -40.64 10.46
CA LEU A 862 -31.70 -41.93 11.17
C LEU A 862 -32.65 -42.88 10.43
N SER A 863 -33.78 -42.37 9.92
CA SER A 863 -34.72 -43.13 9.09
C SER A 863 -34.09 -43.55 7.77
N ASP A 864 -33.42 -42.62 7.10
CA ASP A 864 -32.95 -42.80 5.73
C ASP A 864 -31.77 -43.75 5.66
N GLU A 865 -30.82 -43.65 6.59
CA GLU A 865 -29.73 -44.62 6.70
C GLU A 865 -30.23 -45.99 7.18
N LEU A 866 -31.23 -46.05 8.08
CA LEU A 866 -31.88 -47.33 8.42
C LEU A 866 -32.49 -47.99 7.18
N LEU A 867 -33.23 -47.22 6.37
CA LEU A 867 -33.87 -47.72 5.15
C LEU A 867 -32.83 -48.17 4.11
N VAL A 868 -31.77 -47.40 3.90
CA VAL A 868 -30.67 -47.75 2.99
C VAL A 868 -29.96 -49.03 3.45
N ARG A 869 -29.66 -49.18 4.75
CA ARG A 869 -29.03 -50.39 5.31
C ARG A 869 -29.96 -51.59 5.24
N TYR A 870 -31.25 -51.42 5.56
CA TYR A 870 -32.27 -52.47 5.48
C TYR A 870 -32.49 -52.98 4.05
N LEU A 871 -32.58 -52.09 3.06
CA LEU A 871 -32.66 -52.49 1.65
C LEU A 871 -31.34 -53.13 1.16
N SER A 872 -30.19 -52.69 1.66
CA SER A 872 -28.87 -53.24 1.30
C SER A 872 -28.61 -54.64 1.87
N ALA A 873 -29.23 -54.97 3.01
CA ALA A 873 -29.15 -56.29 3.67
C ALA A 873 -29.60 -57.46 2.79
N ILE A 874 -30.27 -57.20 1.65
CA ILE A 874 -30.56 -58.20 0.61
C ILE A 874 -29.32 -58.96 0.12
N ARG A 875 -28.12 -58.40 0.33
CA ARG A 875 -26.82 -58.99 -0.03
C ARG A 875 -26.11 -59.73 1.10
N ASN A 876 -26.72 -59.83 2.28
CA ASN A 876 -26.14 -60.57 3.41
C ASN A 876 -25.88 -62.04 3.05
N ARG A 877 -24.84 -62.62 3.65
CA ARG A 877 -24.38 -63.97 3.31
C ARG A 877 -25.35 -65.02 3.83
N GLY A 878 -26.13 -65.60 2.92
CA GLY A 878 -27.08 -66.68 3.21
C GLY A 878 -28.55 -66.27 3.11
N VAL A 879 -28.84 -65.04 2.70
CA VAL A 879 -30.21 -64.57 2.44
C VAL A 879 -30.87 -65.41 1.34
N LYS A 880 -31.97 -66.07 1.72
CA LYS A 880 -32.86 -66.80 0.82
C LYS A 880 -34.30 -66.70 1.33
N PHE A 881 -35.19 -66.20 0.49
CA PHE A 881 -36.63 -66.20 0.74
C PHE A 881 -37.26 -67.39 0.04
N ARG A 882 -38.11 -68.14 0.75
CA ARG A 882 -38.92 -69.20 0.17
C ARG A 882 -40.39 -68.83 0.24
N ARG A 883 -41.19 -69.26 -0.74
CA ARG A 883 -42.64 -68.95 -0.76
C ARG A 883 -43.47 -69.57 0.38
N HIS A 884 -42.87 -70.41 1.22
CA HIS A 884 -43.48 -70.94 2.44
C HIS A 884 -42.99 -70.28 3.74
N ASP A 885 -41.97 -69.42 3.68
CA ASP A 885 -41.50 -68.67 4.84
C ASP A 885 -42.41 -67.44 5.04
N PRO A 886 -42.78 -67.04 6.27
CA PRO A 886 -43.70 -65.92 6.54
C PRO A 886 -43.01 -64.55 6.39
N TYR A 887 -42.17 -64.36 5.38
CA TYR A 887 -41.36 -63.15 5.21
C TYR A 887 -42.21 -61.91 4.96
N THR A 888 -43.33 -62.03 4.24
CA THR A 888 -44.25 -60.92 3.96
C THR A 888 -44.88 -60.36 5.25
N ASP A 889 -45.16 -61.21 6.24
CA ASP A 889 -45.66 -60.78 7.54
C ASP A 889 -44.54 -60.26 8.44
N LYS A 890 -43.33 -60.83 8.36
CA LYS A 890 -42.16 -60.29 9.08
C LYS A 890 -41.73 -58.91 8.57
N PHE A 891 -41.83 -58.64 7.26
CA PHE A 891 -41.66 -57.29 6.71
C PHE A 891 -42.69 -56.29 7.27
N LYS A 892 -43.96 -56.71 7.49
CA LYS A 892 -44.98 -55.84 8.11
C LYS A 892 -44.67 -55.55 9.58
N ASP A 893 -44.27 -56.57 10.34
CA ASP A 893 -43.83 -56.46 11.75
C ASP A 893 -42.65 -55.50 11.91
N ASP A 894 -41.65 -55.60 11.03
CA ASP A 894 -40.51 -54.67 10.96
C ASP A 894 -40.96 -53.24 10.63
N ILE A 895 -41.77 -53.04 9.57
CA ILE A 895 -42.25 -51.70 9.17
C ILE A 895 -43.12 -51.04 10.25
N LEU A 896 -43.98 -51.82 10.93
CA LEU A 896 -44.79 -51.31 12.05
C LEU A 896 -43.89 -50.90 13.22
N THR A 897 -42.87 -51.70 13.57
CA THR A 897 -41.90 -51.35 14.61
C THR A 897 -41.15 -50.05 14.28
N VAL A 898 -40.76 -49.84 13.03
CA VAL A 898 -40.15 -48.58 12.54
C VAL A 898 -41.12 -47.41 12.69
N PHE A 899 -42.37 -47.56 12.24
CA PHE A 899 -43.36 -46.49 12.31
C PHE A 899 -43.79 -46.15 13.74
N ASP A 900 -43.91 -47.13 14.64
CA ASP A 900 -44.21 -46.91 16.05
C ASP A 900 -43.13 -46.07 16.77
N PHE A 901 -41.86 -46.18 16.34
CA PHE A 901 -40.79 -45.29 16.79
C PHE A 901 -40.90 -43.89 16.15
N PHE A 902 -40.91 -43.81 14.81
CA PHE A 902 -40.84 -42.51 14.12
C PHE A 902 -42.11 -41.66 14.25
N GLN A 903 -43.27 -42.25 14.56
CA GLN A 903 -44.52 -41.51 14.80
C GLN A 903 -44.44 -40.60 16.06
N LYS A 904 -43.42 -40.76 16.92
CA LYS A 904 -43.12 -39.84 18.02
C LYS A 904 -42.68 -38.44 17.54
N TYR A 905 -42.19 -38.33 16.30
CA TYR A 905 -41.67 -37.11 15.69
C TYR A 905 -42.58 -36.70 14.52
N PRO A 906 -43.71 -36.02 14.79
CA PRO A 906 -44.82 -35.90 13.84
C PRO A 906 -44.46 -35.14 12.55
N ASP A 907 -43.53 -34.18 12.63
CA ASP A 907 -43.13 -33.33 11.51
C ASP A 907 -42.30 -34.08 10.47
N SER A 908 -41.28 -34.84 10.90
CA SER A 908 -40.50 -35.73 10.03
C SER A 908 -41.26 -37.00 9.60
N PHE A 909 -42.21 -37.49 10.41
CA PHE A 909 -42.89 -38.77 10.16
C PHE A 909 -43.62 -38.85 8.80
N ALA A 910 -44.15 -37.72 8.31
CA ALA A 910 -44.82 -37.67 7.01
C ALA A 910 -43.86 -37.98 5.86
N THR A 911 -42.67 -37.37 5.85
CA THR A 911 -41.61 -37.60 4.86
C THR A 911 -41.09 -39.03 4.95
N ILE A 912 -40.77 -39.48 6.17
CA ILE A 912 -40.27 -40.83 6.48
C ILE A 912 -41.23 -41.89 5.93
N LYS A 913 -42.52 -41.77 6.21
CA LYS A 913 -43.56 -42.71 5.75
C LYS A 913 -43.73 -42.75 4.23
N GLN A 914 -43.37 -41.69 3.51
CA GLN A 914 -43.31 -41.70 2.04
C GLN A 914 -42.05 -42.42 1.54
N LYS A 915 -40.88 -42.13 2.12
CA LYS A 915 -39.59 -42.76 1.75
C LYS A 915 -39.63 -44.29 1.95
N TRP A 916 -40.18 -44.75 3.08
CA TRP A 916 -40.27 -46.18 3.44
C TRP A 916 -41.16 -47.04 2.53
N ARG A 917 -41.90 -46.45 1.57
CA ARG A 917 -42.61 -47.20 0.51
C ARG A 917 -41.66 -48.04 -0.38
N LEU A 918 -40.37 -47.76 -0.38
CA LEU A 918 -39.35 -48.59 -1.04
C LEU A 918 -39.35 -50.05 -0.54
N VAL A 919 -39.76 -50.32 0.70
CA VAL A 919 -39.85 -51.70 1.22
C VAL A 919 -41.03 -52.47 0.62
N ASP A 920 -42.15 -51.81 0.30
CA ASP A 920 -43.27 -52.42 -0.44
C ASP A 920 -42.81 -52.84 -1.85
N TYR A 921 -42.01 -52.03 -2.53
CA TYR A 921 -41.38 -52.43 -3.80
C TYR A 921 -40.40 -53.61 -3.68
N LEU A 922 -39.64 -53.73 -2.59
CA LEU A 922 -38.84 -54.93 -2.28
C LEU A 922 -39.74 -56.17 -2.12
N VAL A 923 -40.81 -56.08 -1.32
CA VAL A 923 -41.75 -57.19 -1.10
C VAL A 923 -42.42 -57.61 -2.40
N ARG A 924 -42.89 -56.67 -3.23
CA ARG A 924 -43.48 -56.96 -4.55
C ARG A 924 -42.52 -57.72 -5.47
N LEU A 925 -41.22 -57.38 -5.47
CA LEU A 925 -40.21 -58.10 -6.26
C LEU A 925 -39.93 -59.53 -5.76
N LEU A 926 -40.19 -59.82 -4.48
CA LEU A 926 -40.04 -61.15 -3.88
C LEU A 926 -41.31 -62.01 -4.05
N GLU A 927 -42.48 -61.43 -3.85
CA GLU A 927 -43.78 -62.14 -3.85
C GLU A 927 -44.32 -62.43 -5.27
N THR A 928 -44.15 -61.49 -6.22
CA THR A 928 -44.78 -61.57 -7.54
C THR A 928 -44.32 -62.80 -8.35
N ASP A 929 -45.24 -63.40 -9.11
CA ASP A 929 -44.95 -64.53 -9.99
C ASP A 929 -43.99 -64.20 -11.14
N LYS A 930 -43.30 -65.23 -11.63
CA LYS A 930 -42.20 -65.14 -12.62
C LYS A 930 -42.52 -64.31 -13.87
N THR A 931 -43.79 -64.29 -14.29
CA THR A 931 -44.30 -63.53 -15.43
C THR A 931 -44.54 -62.04 -15.11
N GLY A 932 -44.86 -61.70 -13.87
CA GLY A 932 -45.16 -60.33 -13.42
C GLY A 932 -43.94 -59.51 -12.99
N VAL A 933 -42.83 -60.15 -12.62
CA VAL A 933 -41.59 -59.49 -12.15
C VAL A 933 -41.12 -58.36 -13.07
N VAL A 934 -41.25 -58.53 -14.39
CA VAL A 934 -40.83 -57.51 -15.38
C VAL A 934 -41.68 -56.24 -15.30
N ALA A 935 -43.00 -56.37 -15.05
CA ALA A 935 -43.90 -55.23 -14.88
C ALA A 935 -43.66 -54.50 -13.55
N VAL A 936 -43.35 -55.25 -12.46
CA VAL A 936 -42.96 -54.63 -11.17
C VAL A 936 -41.66 -53.84 -11.31
N TYR A 937 -40.67 -54.37 -12.04
CA TYR A 937 -39.44 -53.65 -12.35
C TYR A 937 -39.70 -52.39 -13.20
N GLU A 938 -40.54 -52.47 -14.23
CA GLU A 938 -40.94 -51.33 -15.06
C GLU A 938 -41.58 -50.21 -14.22
N THR A 939 -42.59 -50.52 -13.41
CA THR A 939 -43.24 -49.54 -12.51
C THR A 939 -42.23 -48.91 -11.54
N PHE A 940 -41.42 -49.74 -10.86
CA PHE A 940 -40.45 -49.26 -9.88
C PHE A 940 -39.38 -48.38 -10.53
N LYS A 941 -38.89 -48.74 -11.72
CA LYS A 941 -37.88 -47.96 -12.46
C LYS A 941 -38.44 -46.64 -13.00
N THR A 942 -39.75 -46.56 -13.27
CA THR A 942 -40.43 -45.32 -13.67
C THR A 942 -40.67 -44.37 -12.51
N GLU A 943 -41.02 -44.86 -11.31
CA GLU A 943 -41.20 -44.00 -10.12
C GLU A 943 -39.85 -43.59 -9.49
N TYR A 944 -38.84 -44.47 -9.54
CA TYR A 944 -37.49 -44.25 -9.01
C TYR A 944 -36.44 -44.43 -10.12
N TRP A 945 -36.21 -43.36 -10.89
CA TRP A 945 -35.35 -43.36 -12.08
C TRP A 945 -33.89 -43.78 -11.80
N ASP A 946 -33.42 -43.62 -10.57
CA ASP A 946 -32.07 -43.95 -10.09
C ASP A 946 -31.91 -45.40 -9.62
N LEU A 947 -33.00 -46.19 -9.55
CA LEU A 947 -33.02 -47.61 -9.16
C LEU A 947 -31.91 -48.43 -9.85
N GLN A 948 -31.03 -49.03 -9.04
CA GLN A 948 -29.85 -49.74 -9.52
C GLN A 948 -30.15 -51.19 -9.90
N LEU A 949 -29.81 -51.55 -11.13
CA LEU A 949 -29.98 -52.92 -11.66
C LEU A 949 -29.11 -53.96 -10.92
N SER A 950 -28.01 -53.53 -10.29
CA SER A 950 -27.16 -54.32 -9.39
C SER A 950 -27.88 -54.78 -8.13
N TRP A 951 -28.83 -53.98 -7.63
CA TRP A 951 -29.63 -54.29 -6.45
C TRP A 951 -30.80 -55.18 -6.83
N VAL A 952 -31.52 -54.88 -7.92
CA VAL A 952 -32.58 -55.76 -8.45
C VAL A 952 -32.03 -57.15 -8.78
N GLU A 953 -30.81 -57.26 -9.34
CA GLU A 953 -30.14 -58.55 -9.56
C GLU A 953 -29.89 -59.34 -8.26
N ALA A 954 -29.65 -58.67 -7.13
CA ALA A 954 -29.51 -59.31 -5.82
C ALA A 954 -30.88 -59.76 -5.27
N VAL A 955 -31.92 -58.91 -5.35
CA VAL A 955 -33.29 -59.24 -4.94
C VAL A 955 -33.79 -60.49 -5.68
N LEU A 956 -33.64 -60.55 -7.01
CA LEU A 956 -34.09 -61.72 -7.76
C LEU A 956 -33.28 -62.97 -7.40
N ARG A 957 -31.98 -62.84 -7.13
CA ARG A 957 -31.13 -63.96 -6.70
C ARG A 957 -31.45 -64.49 -5.29
N SER A 958 -32.08 -63.73 -4.41
CA SER A 958 -32.46 -64.21 -3.08
C SER A 958 -33.72 -65.07 -3.08
N ARG A 959 -34.52 -65.07 -4.16
CA ARG A 959 -35.70 -65.95 -4.30
C ARG A 959 -35.32 -67.44 -4.36
N ASP A 960 -36.24 -68.30 -3.93
CA ASP A 960 -36.14 -69.76 -4.09
C ASP A 960 -36.39 -70.19 -5.55
N ASP A 961 -37.37 -69.58 -6.21
CA ASP A 961 -37.81 -69.88 -7.57
C ASP A 961 -36.95 -69.25 -8.68
N PHE A 962 -35.79 -68.68 -8.34
CA PHE A 962 -34.92 -67.92 -9.24
C PHE A 962 -34.41 -68.73 -10.44
N GLU A 963 -34.55 -68.13 -11.63
CA GLU A 963 -34.00 -68.64 -12.88
C GLU A 963 -33.21 -67.56 -13.62
N ARG A 964 -32.23 -67.97 -14.43
CA ARG A 964 -31.47 -67.07 -15.32
C ARG A 964 -32.35 -66.39 -16.38
N SER A 965 -33.45 -67.03 -16.76
CA SER A 965 -34.50 -66.51 -17.66
C SER A 965 -35.12 -65.22 -17.13
N MET A 966 -35.56 -65.21 -15.86
CA MET A 966 -36.16 -64.07 -15.17
C MET A 966 -35.22 -62.85 -15.16
N LEU A 967 -33.96 -63.04 -14.77
CA LEU A 967 -32.96 -61.97 -14.79
C LEU A 967 -32.68 -61.47 -16.22
N SER A 968 -32.68 -62.36 -17.22
CA SER A 968 -32.49 -61.97 -18.62
C SER A 968 -33.66 -61.15 -19.17
N ALA A 969 -34.89 -61.46 -18.76
CA ALA A 969 -36.09 -60.70 -19.16
C ALA A 969 -36.09 -59.29 -18.55
N VAL A 970 -35.76 -59.17 -17.25
CA VAL A 970 -35.59 -57.87 -16.60
C VAL A 970 -34.45 -57.06 -17.22
N LYS A 971 -33.32 -57.70 -17.60
CA LYS A 971 -32.22 -57.02 -18.29
C LYS A 971 -32.55 -56.59 -19.72
N ALA A 972 -33.35 -57.36 -20.46
CA ALA A 972 -33.86 -56.95 -21.77
C ALA A 972 -34.75 -55.71 -21.63
N LYS A 973 -35.74 -55.77 -20.74
CA LYS A 973 -36.63 -54.64 -20.46
C LYS A 973 -35.88 -53.39 -19.98
N ALA A 974 -34.85 -53.56 -19.14
CA ALA A 974 -33.98 -52.46 -18.69
C ALA A 974 -33.14 -51.81 -19.80
N ALA A 975 -32.94 -52.49 -20.94
CA ALA A 975 -32.27 -51.95 -22.12
C ALA A 975 -33.25 -51.27 -23.10
N GLU A 976 -34.54 -51.64 -23.05
CA GLU A 976 -35.63 -51.04 -23.83
C GLU A 976 -36.22 -49.78 -23.16
N LEU A 977 -36.15 -49.69 -21.83
CA LEU A 977 -36.89 -48.73 -21.01
C LEU A 977 -36.06 -47.47 -20.70
N SER A 978 -36.40 -46.36 -21.37
CA SER A 978 -35.84 -45.03 -21.10
C SER A 978 -36.73 -44.25 -20.12
N VAL A 979 -36.16 -43.80 -19.00
CA VAL A 979 -36.84 -42.93 -18.01
C VAL A 979 -36.14 -41.58 -17.98
N GLU A 980 -36.90 -40.50 -17.82
CA GLU A 980 -36.37 -39.15 -17.61
C GLU A 980 -35.63 -39.09 -16.25
N ARG A 981 -34.54 -38.31 -16.19
CA ARG A 981 -33.75 -38.17 -14.95
C ARG A 981 -34.33 -37.05 -14.11
N GLY A 982 -34.88 -37.39 -12.95
CA GLY A 982 -35.33 -36.43 -11.94
C GLY A 982 -34.25 -36.10 -10.92
N ILE A 983 -34.68 -35.61 -9.76
CA ILE A 983 -33.84 -35.47 -8.55
C ILE A 983 -33.43 -36.87 -8.07
N GLU A 984 -32.21 -37.03 -7.56
CA GLU A 984 -31.71 -38.31 -7.02
C GLU A 984 -32.50 -38.72 -5.76
N THR A 985 -32.76 -40.02 -5.59
CA THR A 985 -33.54 -40.56 -4.46
C THR A 985 -32.65 -41.41 -3.54
N LEU A 986 -33.20 -41.99 -2.48
CA LEU A 986 -32.47 -42.94 -1.64
C LEU A 986 -31.95 -44.18 -2.40
N MET A 987 -32.53 -44.52 -3.57
CA MET A 987 -32.02 -45.65 -4.36
C MET A 987 -30.64 -45.38 -4.99
N SER A 988 -30.18 -44.12 -5.04
CA SER A 988 -28.78 -43.76 -5.36
C SER A 988 -27.77 -44.20 -4.28
N ARG A 989 -28.19 -44.21 -2.99
CA ARG A 989 -27.40 -44.70 -1.84
C ARG A 989 -27.38 -46.24 -1.77
N VAL A 990 -28.45 -46.91 -2.20
CA VAL A 990 -28.57 -48.39 -2.22
C VAL A 990 -27.78 -49.02 -3.39
N ARG A 991 -26.47 -49.18 -3.19
CA ARG A 991 -25.50 -49.63 -4.22
C ARG A 991 -25.30 -51.14 -4.30
#